data_AF-A0A6A5H054-F1
#
_entry.id   AF-A0A6A5H054-F1
#
_cell.length_a   1.000
_cell.length_b   1.000
_cell.length_c   1.000
_cell.angle_alpha   90.00
_cell.angle_beta   90.00
_cell.angle_gamma   90.00
#
_symmetry.space_group_name_H-M   'P 1'
#
loop_
_entity.id
_entity.type
_entity.pdbx_description
1 polymer ?
#
loop_
_entity_poly.entity_id
_entity_poly.type
_entity_poly.pdbx_seq_one_letter_code
_entity_poly.pdbx_strand_id
1 'polypeptide(L)'
;MLSLLREDLADRIADSLLENGDDIPNLCPDLSQKVFDSLFTYSNRPISDSAVERISEKLTFSSVVLNRAVSKSHCSMIYKQNLEKLEISDLDDDDESEVPVDILGILKMLLNPKSCKDLTEIVIGGNRLKFVNDWIASMSTMLPSLKYLNIRNCKISQKDFEALTICLPNITSLDISNTGIERIKGIGNMKTLESLNVSNLEIGSVDILEVFRLCKLKYLDLSKPQKAWELDFSRNLKCFMECDGVLLNLEFIDFSGNFHSEQMIWDLLETHTTLRYLCFFDFDGINCPPNFQHEYPHIHPLTTNSFRNCMKSMNHFVHPFRSHKLVEILKMMAFHIQRLELNETDELTTIYEQKRAILKTLSLLNLPQRCVFVNTQVTACVLEMCRKFGVSMFTTKENSGIIKTLLSVDKWWKWTPGKFTEPSHRLHANSLEILNLFLPAVSTPEDVERILNRNLKIVMRNEYYKEVIPECLQVINQWIPRISDDYFKRICNDYELKEKILEMIIMSSQDSEFHVAVLISILCAMKSRNLEEKTLKNECFDVNTICVLKETIMQNFDFSSIQKQVLIGFERFVRTMKAEVFMEWMDETWFLELIKMSFDKNWSEYGRRTATVSFLVTIWILNTDNEIVEILKQNIVDEFMNIVDKSEDVRGDVRMGMEQILEMAELPDTSAFVGWLAAQIYFM
;
A
#
# COMPACT_ATOMS: atom_id res chain seq x y z
N MET A 1 -19.83 -16.98 -9.96
CA MET A 1 -20.39 -16.33 -11.18
C MET A 1 -21.71 -15.63 -10.89
N LEU A 2 -22.72 -16.32 -10.35
CA LEU A 2 -24.00 -15.70 -9.90
C LEU A 2 -23.84 -14.71 -8.72
N SER A 3 -22.83 -14.90 -7.85
CA SER A 3 -22.50 -13.95 -6.77
C SER A 3 -21.99 -12.61 -7.31
N LEU A 4 -21.02 -12.66 -8.24
CA LEU A 4 -20.41 -11.49 -8.89
C LEU A 4 -21.43 -10.68 -9.71
N LEU A 5 -22.37 -11.36 -10.37
CA LEU A 5 -23.49 -10.69 -11.08
C LEU A 5 -24.46 -9.98 -10.12
N ARG A 6 -24.62 -10.48 -8.89
CA ARG A 6 -25.46 -9.83 -7.87
C ARG A 6 -24.75 -8.67 -7.18
N GLU A 7 -23.43 -8.69 -7.03
CA GLU A 7 -22.63 -7.58 -6.52
C GLU A 7 -22.65 -6.39 -7.50
N ASP A 8 -22.41 -6.67 -8.78
CA ASP A 8 -22.44 -5.64 -9.84
C ASP A 8 -23.86 -5.04 -10.07
N LEU A 9 -24.92 -5.78 -9.68
CA LEU A 9 -26.28 -5.25 -9.63
C LEU A 9 -26.50 -4.36 -8.40
N ALA A 10 -26.00 -4.78 -7.23
CA ALA A 10 -26.12 -4.01 -6.00
C ALA A 10 -25.40 -2.65 -6.10
N ASP A 11 -24.20 -2.63 -6.69
CA ASP A 11 -23.43 -1.41 -6.93
C ASP A 11 -24.15 -0.45 -7.88
N ARG A 12 -24.81 -0.98 -8.93
CA ARG A 12 -25.60 -0.16 -9.86
C ARG A 12 -26.84 0.45 -9.22
N ILE A 13 -27.54 -0.31 -8.37
CA ILE A 13 -28.69 0.19 -7.61
C ILE A 13 -28.24 1.23 -6.57
N ALA A 14 -27.10 0.99 -5.92
CA ALA A 14 -26.48 1.95 -4.99
C ALA A 14 -26.16 3.28 -5.68
N ASP A 15 -25.54 3.24 -6.86
CA ASP A 15 -25.23 4.44 -7.64
C ASP A 15 -26.52 5.20 -8.05
N SER A 16 -27.56 4.48 -8.48
CA SER A 16 -28.88 5.08 -8.79
C SER A 16 -29.50 5.77 -7.57
N LEU A 17 -29.48 5.14 -6.39
CA LEU A 17 -29.97 5.74 -5.14
C LEU A 17 -29.28 7.05 -4.79
N LEU A 18 -28.01 7.22 -5.14
CA LEU A 18 -27.24 8.43 -4.88
C LEU A 18 -27.52 9.53 -5.91
N GLU A 19 -27.62 9.17 -7.20
CA GLU A 19 -27.61 10.10 -8.32
C GLU A 19 -29.00 10.62 -8.70
N ASN A 20 -30.01 9.75 -8.79
CA ASN A 20 -31.34 10.11 -9.26
C ASN A 20 -32.41 9.50 -8.35
N GLY A 21 -33.40 10.29 -7.93
CA GLY A 21 -34.48 9.84 -7.06
C GLY A 21 -35.48 8.89 -7.72
N ASP A 22 -35.01 7.95 -8.54
CA ASP A 22 -35.87 7.07 -9.33
C ASP A 22 -36.63 6.06 -8.46
N ASP A 23 -37.75 5.57 -9.02
CA ASP A 23 -38.64 4.58 -8.42
C ASP A 23 -37.95 3.20 -8.36
N ILE A 24 -37.19 2.96 -7.29
CA ILE A 24 -36.58 1.64 -7.06
C ILE A 24 -37.66 0.69 -6.57
N PRO A 25 -37.84 -0.48 -7.21
CA PRO A 25 -38.79 -1.49 -6.78
C PRO A 25 -38.41 -2.01 -5.39
N ASN A 26 -39.41 -2.47 -4.62
CA ASN A 26 -39.17 -3.10 -3.32
C ASN A 26 -38.16 -4.25 -3.47
N LEU A 27 -36.99 -4.08 -2.86
CA LEU A 27 -35.93 -5.07 -2.90
C LEU A 27 -36.25 -6.19 -1.91
N CYS A 28 -35.90 -7.43 -2.24
CA CYS A 28 -35.92 -8.50 -1.26
C CYS A 28 -34.85 -8.24 -0.17
N PRO A 29 -35.02 -8.75 1.06
CA PRO A 29 -34.10 -8.45 2.17
C PRO A 29 -32.63 -8.71 1.86
N ASP A 30 -32.31 -9.82 1.20
CA ASP A 30 -30.93 -10.15 0.82
C ASP A 30 -30.31 -9.15 -0.15
N LEU A 31 -31.05 -8.71 -1.16
CA LEU A 31 -30.56 -7.72 -2.13
C LEU A 31 -30.49 -6.34 -1.49
N SER A 32 -31.47 -6.00 -0.65
CA SER A 32 -31.49 -4.77 0.13
C SER A 32 -30.28 -4.64 1.06
N GLN A 33 -29.93 -5.72 1.78
CA GLN A 33 -28.73 -5.76 2.62
C GLN A 33 -27.46 -5.53 1.78
N LYS A 34 -27.34 -6.18 0.61
CA LYS A 34 -26.17 -5.99 -0.27
C LYS A 34 -26.05 -4.57 -0.83
N VAL A 35 -27.17 -3.95 -1.20
CA VAL A 35 -27.20 -2.55 -1.64
C VAL A 35 -26.79 -1.63 -0.49
N PHE A 36 -27.28 -1.89 0.73
CA PHE A 36 -26.84 -1.16 1.92
C PHE A 36 -25.35 -1.35 2.18
N ASP A 37 -24.84 -2.57 2.15
CA ASP A 37 -23.41 -2.85 2.38
C ASP A 37 -22.55 -2.14 1.33
N SER A 38 -22.96 -2.15 0.05
CA SER A 38 -22.29 -1.41 -1.02
C SER A 38 -22.28 0.10 -0.73
N LEU A 39 -23.42 0.69 -0.34
CA LEU A 39 -23.54 2.13 -0.03
C LEU A 39 -22.80 2.57 1.24
N PHE A 40 -22.91 1.78 2.30
CA PHE A 40 -22.63 2.23 3.66
C PHE A 40 -21.36 1.59 4.23
N THR A 41 -21.04 0.35 3.86
CA THR A 41 -19.91 -0.39 4.42
C THR A 41 -18.70 -0.41 3.47
N TYR A 42 -18.94 -0.57 2.16
CA TYR A 42 -17.89 -0.70 1.15
C TYR A 42 -17.65 0.58 0.34
N SER A 43 -18.66 1.46 0.25
CA SER A 43 -18.51 2.76 -0.40
C SER A 43 -18.03 3.83 0.59
N ASN A 44 -16.99 4.55 0.17
CA ASN A 44 -16.54 5.77 0.82
C ASN A 44 -17.25 7.04 0.32
N ARG A 45 -18.32 6.90 -0.47
CA ARG A 45 -19.15 8.05 -0.85
C ARG A 45 -19.90 8.55 0.40
N PRO A 46 -19.78 9.83 0.78
CA PRO A 46 -20.58 10.38 1.86
C PRO A 46 -22.05 10.34 1.45
N ILE A 47 -22.88 9.74 2.30
CA ILE A 47 -24.32 9.79 2.14
C ILE A 47 -24.77 11.11 2.74
N SER A 48 -25.36 11.98 1.91
CA SER A 48 -25.93 13.24 2.37
C SER A 48 -27.14 12.97 3.27
N ASP A 49 -27.42 13.87 4.22
CA ASP A 49 -28.61 13.75 5.08
C ASP A 49 -29.91 13.64 4.27
N SER A 50 -29.98 14.29 3.09
CA SER A 50 -31.10 14.15 2.14
C SER A 50 -31.24 12.76 1.52
N ALA A 51 -30.13 12.03 1.33
CA ALA A 51 -30.16 10.67 0.82
C ALA A 51 -30.50 9.65 1.90
N VAL A 52 -30.14 9.92 3.16
CA VAL A 52 -30.39 9.04 4.32
C VAL A 52 -31.87 8.72 4.50
N GLU A 53 -32.76 9.71 4.40
CA GLU A 53 -34.20 9.48 4.55
C GLU A 53 -34.74 8.50 3.49
N ARG A 54 -34.38 8.72 2.22
CA ARG A 54 -34.79 7.85 1.10
C ARG A 54 -34.27 6.43 1.28
N ILE A 55 -33.00 6.28 1.66
CA ILE A 55 -32.38 4.98 1.92
C ILE A 55 -33.13 4.27 3.07
N SER A 56 -33.48 5.01 4.13
CA SER A 56 -34.19 4.47 5.28
C SER A 56 -35.61 3.96 4.96
N GLU A 57 -36.26 4.52 3.94
CA GLU A 57 -37.60 4.10 3.49
C GLU A 57 -37.57 2.94 2.50
N LYS A 58 -36.53 2.87 1.66
CA LYS A 58 -36.45 1.92 0.53
C LYS A 58 -35.67 0.66 0.87
N LEU A 59 -34.73 0.73 1.80
CA LEU A 59 -33.89 -0.41 2.19
C LEU A 59 -34.30 -0.95 3.56
N THR A 60 -34.38 -2.27 3.64
CA THR A 60 -34.38 -3.04 4.88
C THR A 60 -33.04 -3.72 5.08
N PHE A 61 -32.45 -3.62 6.26
CA PHE A 61 -31.20 -4.29 6.60
C PHE A 61 -31.18 -4.70 8.07
N SER A 62 -30.49 -5.80 8.39
CA SER A 62 -30.38 -6.35 9.75
C SER A 62 -28.92 -6.44 10.24
N SER A 63 -27.96 -6.17 9.36
CA SER A 63 -26.54 -6.13 9.69
C SER A 63 -25.97 -4.76 9.37
N VAL A 64 -25.22 -4.18 10.31
CA VAL A 64 -24.56 -2.88 10.13
C VAL A 64 -23.10 -2.97 10.57
N VAL A 65 -22.22 -2.44 9.74
CA VAL A 65 -20.81 -2.23 10.06
C VAL A 65 -20.52 -0.73 10.06
N LEU A 66 -20.23 -0.19 11.25
CA LEU A 66 -19.74 1.17 11.45
C LEU A 66 -18.22 1.12 11.50
N ASN A 67 -17.56 1.78 10.56
CA ASN A 67 -16.10 1.84 10.43
C ASN A 67 -15.59 3.28 10.24
N ARG A 68 -16.43 4.25 10.61
CA ARG A 68 -16.20 5.68 10.44
C ARG A 68 -17.18 6.46 11.31
N ALA A 69 -16.83 7.70 11.61
CA ALA A 69 -17.77 8.63 12.23
C ALA A 69 -19.05 8.77 11.38
N VAL A 70 -20.19 8.67 12.06
CA VAL A 70 -21.53 8.78 11.46
C VAL A 70 -22.27 9.98 12.04
N SER A 71 -23.04 10.69 11.21
CA SER A 71 -23.86 11.82 11.67
C SER A 71 -25.14 11.33 12.36
N LYS A 72 -25.88 12.25 13.00
CA LYS A 72 -27.15 11.93 13.68
C LYS A 72 -28.21 11.35 12.74
N SER A 73 -28.24 11.78 11.47
CA SER A 73 -29.17 11.25 10.47
C SER A 73 -28.89 9.77 10.20
N HIS A 74 -27.62 9.39 10.06
CA HIS A 74 -27.20 8.00 9.89
C HIS A 74 -27.62 7.15 11.10
N CYS A 75 -27.40 7.63 12.32
CA CYS A 75 -27.88 6.94 13.52
C CYS A 75 -29.40 6.77 13.50
N SER A 76 -30.16 7.79 13.09
CA SER A 76 -31.62 7.69 12.97
C SER A 76 -32.05 6.65 11.93
N MET A 77 -31.38 6.59 10.77
CA MET A 77 -31.62 5.57 9.76
C MET A 77 -31.36 4.16 10.30
N ILE A 78 -30.25 3.95 11.00
CA ILE A 78 -29.91 2.67 11.62
C ILE A 78 -30.94 2.30 12.70
N TYR A 79 -31.33 3.26 13.53
CA TYR A 79 -32.35 3.08 14.57
C TYR A 79 -33.70 2.65 14.00
N LYS A 80 -34.06 3.06 12.78
CA LYS A 80 -35.32 2.61 12.14
C LYS A 80 -35.33 1.13 11.74
N GLN A 81 -34.17 0.45 11.76
CA GLN A 81 -34.01 -0.92 11.29
C GLN A 81 -33.98 -1.93 12.44
N ASN A 82 -34.36 -3.17 12.14
CA ASN A 82 -34.37 -4.28 13.10
C ASN A 82 -33.07 -5.08 12.99
N LEU A 83 -32.06 -4.65 13.74
CA LEU A 83 -30.73 -5.24 13.66
C LEU A 83 -30.64 -6.56 14.40
N GLU A 84 -29.98 -7.52 13.76
CA GLU A 84 -29.54 -8.79 14.33
C GLU A 84 -28.02 -8.80 14.55
N LYS A 85 -27.28 -7.96 13.81
CA LYS A 85 -25.81 -7.87 13.85
C LYS A 85 -25.37 -6.40 13.84
N LEU A 86 -24.45 -6.05 14.73
CA LEU A 86 -23.85 -4.72 14.77
C LEU A 86 -22.34 -4.81 14.99
N GLU A 87 -21.58 -4.17 14.12
CA GLU A 87 -20.16 -3.96 14.29
C GLU A 87 -19.86 -2.47 14.42
N ILE A 88 -19.11 -2.12 15.46
CA ILE A 88 -18.58 -0.79 15.70
C ILE A 88 -17.06 -0.93 15.73
N SER A 89 -16.44 -0.58 14.61
CA SER A 89 -14.99 -0.50 14.42
C SER A 89 -14.55 0.95 14.36
N ASP A 90 -13.27 1.19 14.61
CA ASP A 90 -12.66 2.52 14.42
C ASP A 90 -13.18 3.58 15.40
N LEU A 91 -13.54 3.14 16.59
CA LEU A 91 -13.60 4.03 17.75
C LEU A 91 -12.15 4.41 18.05
N ASP A 92 -11.72 5.54 17.48
CA ASP A 92 -10.44 6.19 17.74
C ASP A 92 -10.40 6.63 19.22
N ASP A 93 -9.55 5.99 20.01
CA ASP A 93 -8.79 6.73 21.01
C ASP A 93 -7.46 7.07 20.34
N ASP A 94 -7.14 8.35 20.23
CA ASP A 94 -5.74 8.75 20.17
C ASP A 94 -5.03 8.04 21.34
N ASP A 95 -3.84 7.47 21.13
CA ASP A 95 -3.13 6.65 22.14
C ASP A 95 -2.95 7.36 23.52
N GLU A 96 -3.27 8.66 23.60
CA GLU A 96 -3.24 9.52 24.78
C GLU A 96 -4.62 9.83 25.42
N SER A 97 -5.74 9.46 24.81
CA SER A 97 -7.08 9.71 25.38
C SER A 97 -7.34 8.76 26.54
N GLU A 98 -7.32 9.29 27.76
CA GLU A 98 -7.71 8.53 28.95
C GLU A 98 -9.23 8.44 29.15
N VAL A 99 -10.03 9.06 28.27
CA VAL A 99 -11.48 9.23 28.45
C VAL A 99 -12.21 7.92 28.11
N PRO A 100 -12.90 7.28 29.07
CA PRO A 100 -13.64 6.06 28.79
C PRO A 100 -14.81 6.30 27.83
N VAL A 101 -14.99 5.40 26.87
CA VAL A 101 -16.08 5.44 25.89
C VAL A 101 -17.40 5.02 26.53
N ASP A 102 -18.45 5.84 26.34
CA ASP A 102 -19.83 5.47 26.67
C ASP A 102 -20.46 4.62 25.56
N ILE A 103 -20.06 3.34 25.52
CA ILE A 103 -20.61 2.38 24.55
C ILE A 103 -22.12 2.20 24.69
N LEU A 104 -22.66 2.33 25.90
CA LEU A 104 -24.11 2.21 26.14
C LEU A 104 -24.88 3.37 25.51
N GLY A 105 -24.34 4.59 25.61
CA GLY A 105 -24.86 5.76 24.91
C GLY A 105 -24.90 5.56 23.40
N ILE A 106 -23.80 5.06 22.82
CA ILE A 106 -23.72 4.74 21.39
C ILE A 106 -24.77 3.70 21.00
N LEU A 107 -24.88 2.60 21.75
CA LEU A 107 -25.87 1.55 21.48
C LEU A 107 -27.31 2.09 21.55
N LYS A 108 -27.63 2.96 22.51
CA LYS A 108 -28.97 3.60 22.62
C LYS A 108 -29.29 4.51 21.44
N MET A 109 -28.27 5.09 20.80
CA MET A 109 -28.46 5.91 19.59
C MET A 109 -28.70 5.06 18.34
N LEU A 110 -28.23 3.81 18.32
CA LEU A 110 -28.26 2.94 17.14
C LEU A 110 -29.37 1.88 17.20
N LEU A 111 -29.75 1.42 18.40
CA LEU A 111 -30.63 0.26 18.57
C LEU A 111 -32.02 0.67 19.06
N ASN A 112 -33.04 0.33 18.27
CA ASN A 112 -34.43 0.42 18.71
C ASN A 112 -34.81 -0.75 19.64
N PRO A 113 -36.00 -0.70 20.29
CA PRO A 113 -36.41 -1.73 21.23
C PRO A 113 -36.51 -3.15 20.65
N LYS A 114 -36.75 -3.30 19.34
CA LYS A 114 -36.77 -4.60 18.67
C LYS A 114 -35.36 -5.09 18.42
N SER A 115 -34.48 -4.25 17.89
CA SER A 115 -33.05 -4.54 17.74
C SER A 115 -32.41 -4.95 19.06
N CYS A 116 -32.69 -4.25 20.17
CA CYS A 116 -32.20 -4.65 21.50
C CYS A 116 -32.58 -6.09 21.88
N LYS A 117 -33.77 -6.54 21.49
CA LYS A 117 -34.26 -7.90 21.78
C LYS A 117 -33.72 -8.94 20.80
N ASP A 118 -33.50 -8.57 19.55
CA ASP A 118 -33.20 -9.51 18.46
C ASP A 118 -31.70 -9.56 18.12
N LEU A 119 -30.89 -8.60 18.60
CA LEU A 119 -29.45 -8.56 18.33
C LEU A 119 -28.76 -9.81 18.90
N THR A 120 -28.10 -10.55 18.02
CA THR A 120 -27.40 -11.79 18.35
C THR A 120 -25.88 -11.65 18.25
N GLU A 121 -25.39 -10.69 17.47
CA GLU A 121 -23.96 -10.49 17.25
C GLU A 121 -23.57 -9.03 17.47
N ILE A 122 -22.55 -8.81 18.32
CA ILE A 122 -21.91 -7.52 18.47
C ILE A 122 -20.39 -7.64 18.34
N VAL A 123 -19.81 -6.75 17.54
CA VAL A 123 -18.37 -6.56 17.42
C VAL A 123 -18.08 -5.13 17.84
N ILE A 124 -17.19 -4.96 18.82
CA ILE A 124 -16.67 -3.67 19.25
C ILE A 124 -15.16 -3.75 19.08
N GLY A 125 -14.64 -3.02 18.11
CA GLY A 125 -13.21 -2.95 17.82
C GLY A 125 -12.69 -1.55 18.01
N GLY A 126 -11.58 -1.42 18.73
CA GLY A 126 -10.78 -0.20 18.75
C GLY A 126 -9.36 -0.48 19.19
N ASN A 127 -8.55 0.57 19.37
CA ASN A 127 -7.17 0.45 19.81
C ASN A 127 -7.07 0.80 21.30
N ARG A 128 -7.04 -0.22 22.18
CA ARG A 128 -6.90 -0.08 23.64
C ARG A 128 -8.03 0.71 24.33
N LEU A 129 -9.21 0.73 23.73
CA LEU A 129 -10.39 1.43 24.25
C LEU A 129 -10.71 1.05 25.69
N LYS A 130 -10.95 2.06 26.52
CA LYS A 130 -11.53 1.87 27.85
C LYS A 130 -13.02 2.18 27.79
N PHE A 131 -13.81 1.50 28.61
CA PHE A 131 -15.25 1.75 28.74
C PHE A 131 -15.59 2.32 30.10
N VAL A 132 -16.74 3.00 30.16
CA VAL A 132 -17.36 3.37 31.44
C VAL A 132 -17.60 2.13 32.30
N ASN A 133 -17.51 2.29 33.62
CA ASN A 133 -17.66 1.18 34.56
C ASN A 133 -19.01 0.45 34.42
N ASP A 134 -19.01 -0.85 34.70
CA ASP A 134 -20.21 -1.72 34.74
C ASP A 134 -21.00 -1.78 33.41
N TRP A 135 -20.34 -1.44 32.30
CA TRP A 135 -20.96 -1.45 30.97
C TRP A 135 -21.41 -2.85 30.56
N ILE A 136 -20.70 -3.91 30.95
CA ILE A 136 -21.06 -5.30 30.65
C ILE A 136 -22.39 -5.68 31.28
N ALA A 137 -22.58 -5.39 32.57
CA ALA A 137 -23.81 -5.72 33.27
C ALA A 137 -24.99 -4.97 32.63
N SER A 138 -24.82 -3.69 32.35
CA SER A 138 -25.85 -2.88 31.67
C SER A 138 -26.15 -3.39 30.27
N MET A 139 -25.12 -3.71 29.48
CA MET A 139 -25.26 -4.24 28.12
C MET A 139 -25.99 -5.58 28.12
N SER A 140 -25.71 -6.46 29.09
CA SER A 140 -26.38 -7.77 29.19
C SER A 140 -27.89 -7.65 29.38
N THR A 141 -28.35 -6.64 30.13
CA THR A 141 -29.78 -6.37 30.29
C THR A 141 -30.40 -5.77 29.03
N MET A 142 -29.62 -4.98 28.28
CA MET A 142 -30.06 -4.35 27.04
C MET A 142 -30.13 -5.35 25.88
N LEU A 143 -29.23 -6.33 25.83
CA LEU A 143 -29.05 -7.28 24.72
C LEU A 143 -29.19 -8.74 25.19
N PRO A 144 -30.40 -9.17 25.62
CA PRO A 144 -30.59 -10.49 26.23
C PRO A 144 -30.40 -11.68 25.27
N SER A 145 -30.45 -11.44 23.94
CA SER A 145 -30.32 -12.49 22.91
C SER A 145 -28.91 -12.65 22.36
N LEU A 146 -27.93 -11.96 22.95
CA LEU A 146 -26.56 -11.95 22.46
C LEU A 146 -25.93 -13.35 22.51
N LYS A 147 -25.35 -13.79 21.40
CA LYS A 147 -24.69 -15.09 21.22
C LYS A 147 -23.24 -14.96 20.76
N TYR A 148 -22.91 -13.89 20.04
CA TYR A 148 -21.57 -13.59 19.57
C TYR A 148 -21.13 -12.25 20.13
N LEU A 149 -20.00 -12.24 20.85
CA LEU A 149 -19.38 -11.04 21.37
C LEU A 149 -17.90 -11.00 20.97
N ASN A 150 -17.53 -9.98 20.21
CA ASN A 150 -16.13 -9.69 19.89
C ASN A 150 -15.76 -8.32 20.43
N ILE A 151 -14.80 -8.28 21.34
CA ILE A 151 -14.30 -7.07 22.00
C ILE A 151 -12.77 -7.00 21.90
N ARG A 152 -12.23 -7.58 20.82
CA ARG A 152 -10.80 -7.63 20.55
C ARG A 152 -10.17 -6.24 20.64
N ASN A 153 -8.93 -6.18 21.10
CA ASN A 153 -8.14 -4.96 21.25
C ASN A 153 -8.76 -3.90 22.19
N CYS A 154 -9.85 -4.19 22.92
CA CYS A 154 -10.40 -3.28 23.93
C CYS A 154 -9.75 -3.54 25.29
N LYS A 155 -9.43 -2.50 26.06
CA LYS A 155 -8.91 -2.66 27.42
C LYS A 155 -10.05 -2.96 28.40
N ILE A 156 -10.07 -4.17 28.93
CA ILE A 156 -11.13 -4.65 29.82
C ILE A 156 -10.55 -4.91 31.21
N SER A 157 -11.27 -4.48 32.26
CA SER A 157 -10.89 -4.76 33.64
C SER A 157 -11.21 -6.20 34.01
N GLN A 158 -10.49 -6.77 35.00
CA GLN A 158 -10.83 -8.10 35.52
C GLN A 158 -12.28 -8.18 36.03
N LYS A 159 -12.79 -7.10 36.64
CA LYS A 159 -14.16 -7.02 37.15
C LYS A 159 -15.18 -7.13 36.01
N ASP A 160 -14.95 -6.44 34.90
CA ASP A 160 -15.84 -6.48 33.74
C ASP A 160 -15.81 -7.86 33.07
N PHE A 161 -14.65 -8.51 33.02
CA PHE A 161 -14.54 -9.88 32.53
C PHE A 161 -15.30 -10.87 33.42
N GLU A 162 -15.15 -10.79 34.75
CA GLU A 162 -15.93 -11.62 35.68
C GLU A 162 -17.43 -11.39 35.49
N ALA A 163 -17.87 -10.12 35.36
CA ALA A 163 -19.25 -9.79 35.06
C ALA A 163 -19.73 -10.39 33.72
N LEU A 164 -18.89 -10.41 32.69
CA LEU A 164 -19.19 -11.00 31.37
C LEU A 164 -19.52 -12.48 31.53
N THR A 165 -18.69 -13.22 32.27
CA THR A 165 -18.88 -14.67 32.46
C THR A 165 -20.15 -15.04 33.25
N ILE A 166 -20.71 -14.09 33.99
CA ILE A 166 -21.92 -14.27 34.81
C ILE A 166 -23.17 -13.77 34.07
N CYS A 167 -23.09 -12.59 33.47
CA CYS A 167 -24.24 -11.87 32.93
C CYS A 167 -24.60 -12.29 31.50
N LEU A 168 -23.66 -12.91 30.76
CA LEU A 168 -23.85 -13.34 29.37
C LEU A 168 -23.68 -14.86 29.21
N PRO A 169 -24.48 -15.70 29.90
CA PRO A 169 -24.28 -17.14 29.95
C PRO A 169 -24.62 -17.88 28.64
N ASN A 170 -25.32 -17.23 27.71
CA ASN A 170 -25.80 -17.82 26.44
C ASN A 170 -24.84 -17.59 25.25
N ILE A 171 -23.69 -16.95 25.48
CA ILE A 171 -22.69 -16.70 24.44
C ILE A 171 -22.16 -18.03 23.90
N THR A 172 -22.17 -18.17 22.57
CA THR A 172 -21.64 -19.32 21.84
C THR A 172 -20.29 -19.00 21.21
N SER A 173 -19.96 -17.72 21.00
CA SER A 173 -18.67 -17.29 20.48
C SER A 173 -18.17 -16.04 21.19
N LEU A 174 -16.97 -16.12 21.75
CA LEU A 174 -16.33 -15.02 22.47
C LEU A 174 -14.93 -14.75 21.91
N ASP A 175 -14.67 -13.50 21.57
CA ASP A 175 -13.34 -13.01 21.21
C ASP A 175 -12.93 -11.88 22.16
N ILE A 176 -11.94 -12.18 22.99
CA ILE A 176 -11.30 -11.27 23.96
C ILE A 176 -9.81 -11.12 23.66
N SER A 177 -9.41 -11.35 22.42
CA SER A 177 -8.02 -11.25 21.99
C SER A 177 -7.46 -9.85 22.24
N ASN A 178 -6.20 -9.79 22.69
CA ASN A 178 -5.49 -8.53 22.95
C ASN A 178 -6.26 -7.53 23.85
N THR A 179 -7.02 -8.02 24.83
CA THR A 179 -7.76 -7.16 25.76
C THR A 179 -6.94 -6.71 26.97
N GLY A 180 -5.75 -7.30 27.15
CA GLY A 180 -4.87 -7.05 28.29
C GLY A 180 -5.36 -7.68 29.60
N ILE A 181 -6.38 -8.55 29.56
CA ILE A 181 -6.83 -9.30 30.74
C ILE A 181 -5.73 -10.30 31.14
N GLU A 182 -5.40 -10.33 32.42
CA GLU A 182 -4.36 -11.22 32.97
C GLU A 182 -4.90 -12.59 33.39
N ARG A 183 -6.20 -12.71 33.69
CA ARG A 183 -6.82 -13.95 34.16
C ARG A 183 -8.18 -14.21 33.51
N ILE A 184 -8.36 -15.42 32.98
CA ILE A 184 -9.65 -15.86 32.41
C ILE A 184 -10.54 -16.60 33.43
N LYS A 185 -10.34 -16.35 34.73
CA LYS A 185 -11.14 -16.93 35.80
C LYS A 185 -12.65 -16.73 35.57
N GLY A 186 -13.41 -17.81 35.70
CA GLY A 186 -14.86 -17.81 35.50
C GLY A 186 -15.31 -18.17 34.08
N ILE A 187 -14.41 -18.22 33.09
CA ILE A 187 -14.77 -18.60 31.71
C ILE A 187 -15.46 -19.97 31.66
N GLY A 188 -15.07 -20.90 32.54
CA GLY A 188 -15.66 -22.23 32.63
C GLY A 188 -17.16 -22.25 32.96
N ASN A 189 -17.75 -21.12 33.37
CA ASN A 189 -19.21 -21.00 33.58
C ASN A 189 -20.00 -20.85 32.28
N MET A 190 -19.35 -20.49 31.17
CA MET A 190 -20.00 -20.24 29.87
C MET A 190 -20.27 -21.55 29.12
N LYS A 191 -21.19 -22.37 29.62
CA LYS A 191 -21.44 -23.75 29.13
C LYS A 191 -21.95 -23.85 27.68
N THR A 192 -22.37 -22.74 27.09
CA THR A 192 -22.79 -22.68 25.69
C THR A 192 -21.66 -22.35 24.73
N LEU A 193 -20.46 -22.02 25.23
CA LEU A 193 -19.37 -21.53 24.40
C LEU A 193 -18.85 -22.63 23.47
N GLU A 194 -18.88 -22.36 22.16
CA GLU A 194 -18.38 -23.23 21.10
C GLU A 194 -17.10 -22.68 20.45
N SER A 195 -16.87 -21.36 20.54
CA SER A 195 -15.68 -20.69 20.01
C SER A 195 -15.11 -19.71 21.03
N LEU A 196 -13.83 -19.84 21.33
CA LEU A 196 -13.09 -18.96 22.22
C LEU A 196 -11.80 -18.48 21.56
N ASN A 197 -11.65 -17.16 21.43
CA ASN A 197 -10.41 -16.51 21.01
C ASN A 197 -9.82 -15.73 22.18
N VAL A 198 -8.66 -16.19 22.65
CA VAL A 198 -7.86 -15.58 23.72
C VAL A 198 -6.46 -15.24 23.22
N SER A 199 -6.32 -15.05 21.90
CA SER A 199 -5.03 -14.75 21.31
C SER A 199 -4.43 -13.45 21.86
N ASN A 200 -3.11 -13.41 21.93
CA ASN A 200 -2.33 -12.34 22.54
C ASN A 200 -2.66 -12.06 24.03
N LEU A 201 -3.20 -13.05 24.75
CA LEU A 201 -3.24 -13.07 26.21
C LEU A 201 -2.18 -14.05 26.73
N GLU A 202 -1.63 -13.79 27.93
CA GLU A 202 -0.71 -14.72 28.60
C GLU A 202 -1.48 -15.41 29.74
N ILE A 203 -1.88 -16.66 29.51
CA ILE A 203 -2.75 -17.42 30.41
C ILE A 203 -1.89 -18.38 31.23
N GLY A 204 -1.87 -18.18 32.55
CA GLY A 204 -1.17 -19.09 33.45
C GLY A 204 -1.85 -20.47 33.56
N SER A 205 -1.10 -21.49 33.97
CA SER A 205 -1.61 -22.88 34.11
C SER A 205 -2.82 -23.03 35.04
N VAL A 206 -3.02 -22.13 36.00
CA VAL A 206 -4.20 -22.19 36.88
C VAL A 206 -5.47 -21.77 36.13
N ASP A 207 -5.37 -20.74 35.30
CA ASP A 207 -6.52 -20.18 34.60
C ASP A 207 -6.89 -21.01 33.37
N ILE A 208 -5.92 -21.69 32.72
CA ILE A 208 -6.20 -22.58 31.58
C ILE A 208 -7.10 -23.77 31.96
N LEU A 209 -7.11 -24.19 33.23
CA LEU A 209 -8.00 -25.24 33.74
C LEU A 209 -9.49 -24.90 33.55
N GLU A 210 -9.84 -23.61 33.53
CA GLU A 210 -11.22 -23.18 33.28
C GLU A 210 -11.67 -23.49 31.84
N VAL A 211 -10.74 -23.52 30.88
CA VAL A 211 -11.04 -23.82 29.46
C VAL A 211 -11.56 -25.25 29.32
N PHE A 212 -10.99 -26.21 30.05
CA PHE A 212 -11.44 -27.61 30.03
C PHE A 212 -12.86 -27.83 30.59
N ARG A 213 -13.46 -26.82 31.24
CA ARG A 213 -14.85 -26.86 31.69
C ARG A 213 -15.86 -26.48 30.60
N LEU A 214 -15.38 -26.03 29.43
CA LEU A 214 -16.17 -25.64 28.27
C LEU A 214 -16.48 -26.85 27.40
N CYS A 215 -17.43 -27.67 27.83
CA CYS A 215 -17.72 -28.95 27.20
C CYS A 215 -18.22 -28.89 25.75
N LYS A 216 -18.67 -27.72 25.26
CA LYS A 216 -19.11 -27.53 23.86
C LYS A 216 -18.06 -26.87 22.97
N LEU A 217 -16.86 -26.59 23.50
CA LEU A 217 -15.83 -25.85 22.77
C LEU A 217 -15.33 -26.65 21.57
N LYS A 218 -15.46 -26.07 20.39
CA LYS A 218 -15.01 -26.61 19.09
C LYS A 218 -13.84 -25.84 18.50
N TYR A 219 -13.77 -24.54 18.79
CA TYR A 219 -12.73 -23.65 18.27
C TYR A 219 -12.01 -22.96 19.43
N LEU A 220 -10.69 -23.11 19.48
CA LEU A 220 -9.84 -22.46 20.47
C LEU A 220 -8.66 -21.77 19.79
N ASP A 221 -8.46 -20.48 20.05
CA ASP A 221 -7.30 -19.73 19.58
C ASP A 221 -6.47 -19.25 20.78
N LEU A 222 -5.29 -19.85 20.95
CA LEU A 222 -4.28 -19.57 21.97
C LEU A 222 -3.09 -18.79 21.40
N SER A 223 -3.18 -18.34 20.16
CA SER A 223 -2.02 -17.83 19.43
C SER A 223 -1.50 -16.50 19.98
N LYS A 224 -0.24 -16.20 19.70
CA LYS A 224 0.38 -14.92 20.02
C LYS A 224 1.03 -14.38 18.74
N PRO A 225 0.59 -13.22 18.22
CA PRO A 225 1.21 -12.63 17.03
C PRO A 225 2.69 -12.40 17.31
N GLN A 226 3.57 -13.12 16.61
CA GLN A 226 5.01 -12.99 16.80
C GLN A 226 5.50 -11.74 16.07
N LYS A 227 6.01 -10.77 16.83
CA LYS A 227 6.66 -9.59 16.25
C LYS A 227 8.09 -9.93 15.86
N ALA A 228 8.60 -9.29 14.81
CA ALA A 228 9.95 -9.57 14.27
C ALA A 228 11.10 -9.39 15.28
N TRP A 229 10.86 -8.69 16.39
CA TRP A 229 11.83 -8.42 17.46
C TRP A 229 11.50 -9.11 18.79
N GLU A 230 10.37 -9.82 18.89
CA GLU A 230 10.01 -10.60 20.08
C GLU A 230 10.48 -12.05 19.90
N LEU A 231 11.50 -12.44 20.69
CA LEU A 231 12.01 -13.81 20.74
C LEU A 231 11.21 -14.71 21.71
N ASP A 232 10.30 -14.11 22.49
CA ASP A 232 9.55 -14.82 23.53
C ASP A 232 8.26 -15.42 22.96
N PHE A 233 8.24 -16.74 22.89
CA PHE A 233 7.02 -17.50 22.59
C PHE A 233 6.04 -17.47 23.76
N SER A 234 4.74 -17.51 23.45
CA SER A 234 3.70 -17.76 24.46
C SER A 234 3.88 -19.14 25.09
N ARG A 235 3.56 -19.26 26.38
CA ARG A 235 3.52 -20.55 27.08
C ARG A 235 2.12 -21.14 27.17
N ASN A 236 1.11 -20.52 26.56
CA ASN A 236 -0.28 -20.96 26.68
C ASN A 236 -0.48 -22.43 26.26
N LEU A 237 0.08 -22.84 25.11
CA LEU A 237 -0.02 -24.24 24.69
C LEU A 237 0.67 -25.18 25.68
N LYS A 238 1.86 -24.83 26.16
CA LYS A 238 2.56 -25.62 27.18
C LYS A 238 1.70 -25.78 28.44
N CYS A 239 1.13 -24.69 28.94
CA CYS A 239 0.23 -24.71 30.09
C CYS A 239 -1.02 -25.55 29.82
N PHE A 240 -1.59 -25.46 28.62
CA PHE A 240 -2.74 -26.27 28.19
C PHE A 240 -2.42 -27.76 28.24
N MET A 241 -1.25 -28.18 27.74
CA MET A 241 -0.81 -29.58 27.73
C MET A 241 -0.47 -30.11 29.12
N GLU A 242 0.14 -29.31 30.00
CA GLU A 242 0.54 -29.71 31.36
C GLU A 242 -0.65 -29.94 32.32
N CYS A 243 -1.87 -29.54 31.93
CA CYS A 243 -3.05 -29.66 32.78
C CYS A 243 -3.77 -31.01 32.68
N ASP A 244 -3.31 -31.93 31.83
CA ASP A 244 -3.92 -33.25 31.56
C ASP A 244 -5.43 -33.19 31.22
N GLY A 245 -5.90 -32.04 30.75
CA GLY A 245 -7.29 -31.81 30.39
C GLY A 245 -7.58 -32.24 28.95
N VAL A 246 -8.83 -32.64 28.69
CA VAL A 246 -9.27 -33.05 27.34
C VAL A 246 -10.55 -32.30 26.94
N LEU A 247 -10.50 -31.62 25.81
CA LEU A 247 -11.65 -31.00 25.16
C LEU A 247 -12.24 -31.95 24.10
N LEU A 248 -13.22 -32.75 24.51
CA LEU A 248 -13.80 -33.85 23.70
C LEU A 248 -14.52 -33.42 22.41
N ASN A 249 -14.77 -32.12 22.21
CA ASN A 249 -15.45 -31.59 21.02
C ASN A 249 -14.56 -30.63 20.22
N LEU A 250 -13.27 -30.53 20.55
CA LEU A 250 -12.36 -29.58 19.91
C LEU A 250 -12.10 -30.01 18.46
N GLU A 251 -12.48 -29.17 17.50
CA GLU A 251 -12.31 -29.41 16.06
C GLU A 251 -11.18 -28.55 15.46
N PHE A 252 -10.90 -27.40 16.07
CA PHE A 252 -9.88 -26.46 15.64
C PHE A 252 -9.11 -25.92 16.83
N ILE A 253 -7.78 -25.90 16.71
CA ILE A 253 -6.91 -25.15 17.62
C ILE A 253 -5.84 -24.38 16.86
N ASP A 254 -5.67 -23.11 17.25
CA ASP A 254 -4.59 -22.25 16.79
C ASP A 254 -3.64 -21.96 17.95
N PHE A 255 -2.38 -22.27 17.76
CA PHE A 255 -1.31 -22.07 18.71
C PHE A 255 -0.09 -21.40 18.07
N SER A 256 -0.26 -20.67 16.96
CA SER A 256 0.84 -19.89 16.35
C SER A 256 1.54 -19.01 17.39
N GLY A 257 2.87 -18.90 17.32
CA GLY A 257 3.66 -18.10 18.27
C GLY A 257 3.68 -18.64 19.70
N ASN A 258 3.31 -19.92 19.90
CA ASN A 258 3.52 -20.64 21.16
C ASN A 258 4.77 -21.51 21.08
N PHE A 259 5.41 -21.71 22.23
CA PHE A 259 6.47 -22.71 22.36
C PHE A 259 5.85 -24.10 22.21
N HIS A 260 6.38 -24.89 21.28
CA HIS A 260 5.94 -26.26 21.08
C HIS A 260 7.07 -27.13 20.55
N SER A 261 6.93 -28.44 20.71
CA SER A 261 7.78 -29.45 20.09
C SER A 261 6.94 -30.34 19.18
N GLU A 262 7.61 -31.12 18.33
CA GLU A 262 6.94 -32.15 17.51
C GLU A 262 6.09 -33.10 18.38
N GLN A 263 6.62 -33.51 19.53
CA GLN A 263 5.92 -34.38 20.48
C GLN A 263 4.62 -33.76 21.00
N MET A 264 4.59 -32.45 21.26
CA MET A 264 3.37 -31.79 21.73
C MET A 264 2.24 -31.84 20.69
N ILE A 265 2.58 -31.83 19.39
CA ILE A 265 1.58 -31.99 18.32
C ILE A 265 1.01 -33.40 18.35
N TRP A 266 1.86 -34.42 18.55
CA TRP A 266 1.42 -35.80 18.68
C TRP A 266 0.53 -36.03 19.92
N ASP A 267 0.97 -35.56 21.09
CA ASP A 267 0.22 -35.65 22.35
C ASP A 267 -1.16 -34.96 22.23
N LEU A 268 -1.22 -33.83 21.53
CA LEU A 268 -2.46 -33.09 21.29
C LEU A 268 -3.42 -33.91 20.41
N LEU A 269 -2.91 -34.57 19.37
CA LEU A 269 -3.71 -35.42 18.48
C LEU A 269 -4.20 -36.71 19.15
N GLU A 270 -3.37 -37.30 20.02
CA GLU A 270 -3.76 -38.49 20.80
C GLU A 270 -4.87 -38.17 21.81
N THR A 271 -4.79 -37.02 22.47
CA THR A 271 -5.77 -36.61 23.49
C THR A 271 -7.05 -36.02 22.90
N HIS A 272 -6.96 -35.28 21.79
CA HIS A 272 -8.07 -34.54 21.20
C HIS A 272 -8.50 -35.11 19.83
N THR A 273 -9.03 -36.33 19.84
CA THR A 273 -9.37 -37.12 18.65
C THR A 273 -10.43 -36.51 17.71
N THR A 274 -11.15 -35.46 18.14
CA THR A 274 -12.12 -34.73 17.30
C THR A 274 -11.49 -33.63 16.45
N LEU A 275 -10.19 -33.36 16.61
CA LEU A 275 -9.51 -32.32 15.86
C LEU A 275 -9.61 -32.56 14.36
N ARG A 276 -9.71 -31.46 13.61
CA ARG A 276 -9.76 -31.43 12.15
C ARG A 276 -8.80 -30.40 11.57
N TYR A 277 -8.50 -29.36 12.33
CA TYR A 277 -7.62 -28.27 11.93
C TYR A 277 -6.62 -27.94 13.04
N LEU A 278 -5.35 -27.83 12.67
CA LEU A 278 -4.27 -27.36 13.52
C LEU A 278 -3.64 -26.15 12.86
N CYS A 279 -3.60 -25.01 13.54
CA CYS A 279 -2.94 -23.81 13.04
C CYS A 279 -1.71 -23.48 13.89
N PHE A 280 -0.57 -23.37 13.24
CA PHE A 280 0.71 -23.03 13.85
C PHE A 280 1.60 -22.34 12.82
N PHE A 281 1.72 -21.04 12.98
CA PHE A 281 2.60 -20.17 12.20
C PHE A 281 3.80 -19.86 13.09
N ASP A 282 4.97 -20.32 12.69
CA ASP A 282 6.22 -20.06 13.39
C ASP A 282 7.26 -19.54 12.40
N PHE A 283 8.10 -18.63 12.86
CA PHE A 283 9.18 -18.05 12.04
C PHE A 283 10.36 -19.01 11.86
N ASP A 284 10.47 -20.06 12.69
CA ASP A 284 11.64 -20.95 12.74
C ASP A 284 11.55 -22.18 11.82
N GLY A 285 10.60 -22.21 10.89
CA GLY A 285 10.54 -23.26 9.86
C GLY A 285 10.23 -24.65 10.39
N ILE A 286 9.63 -24.76 11.59
CA ILE A 286 9.08 -26.01 12.10
C ILE A 286 7.98 -26.46 11.12
N ASN A 287 8.29 -27.54 10.40
CA ASN A 287 7.37 -28.15 9.46
C ASN A 287 6.45 -29.13 10.20
N CYS A 288 5.33 -29.47 9.57
CA CYS A 288 4.60 -30.66 10.00
C CYS A 288 5.59 -31.85 10.05
N PRO A 289 5.47 -32.73 11.06
CA PRO A 289 6.28 -33.94 11.14
C PRO A 289 6.35 -34.69 9.81
N PRO A 290 7.46 -35.37 9.47
CA PRO A 290 7.49 -36.30 8.36
C PRO A 290 6.33 -37.31 8.48
N ASN A 291 5.65 -37.62 7.36
CA ASN A 291 4.49 -38.53 7.31
C ASN A 291 3.22 -38.08 8.06
N PHE A 292 3.17 -36.87 8.61
CA PHE A 292 2.00 -36.34 9.34
C PHE A 292 0.67 -36.58 8.61
N GLN A 293 0.61 -36.26 7.31
CA GLN A 293 -0.61 -36.41 6.52
C GLN A 293 -0.99 -37.87 6.23
N HIS A 294 -0.02 -38.80 6.28
CA HIS A 294 -0.28 -40.23 6.10
C HIS A 294 -0.89 -40.83 7.37
N GLU A 295 -0.38 -40.46 8.55
CA GLU A 295 -0.86 -40.95 9.84
C GLU A 295 -2.21 -40.31 10.22
N TYR A 296 -2.38 -39.02 9.92
CA TYR A 296 -3.59 -38.26 10.24
C TYR A 296 -4.20 -37.60 8.98
N PRO A 297 -4.76 -38.40 8.04
CA PRO A 297 -5.27 -37.88 6.77
C PRO A 297 -6.50 -36.98 6.91
N HIS A 298 -7.20 -37.04 8.04
CA HIS A 298 -8.36 -36.21 8.36
C HIS A 298 -7.99 -34.84 8.93
N ILE A 299 -6.75 -34.66 9.39
CA ILE A 299 -6.25 -33.40 9.94
C ILE A 299 -5.74 -32.51 8.81
N HIS A 300 -6.12 -31.24 8.88
CA HIS A 300 -5.74 -30.19 7.96
C HIS A 300 -4.78 -29.23 8.68
N PRO A 301 -3.46 -29.38 8.49
CA PRO A 301 -2.50 -28.43 9.03
C PRO A 301 -2.59 -27.11 8.25
N LEU A 302 -2.74 -26.01 8.99
CA LEU A 302 -2.73 -24.64 8.48
C LEU A 302 -1.39 -24.02 8.88
N THR A 303 -0.47 -23.96 7.92
CA THR A 303 0.88 -23.42 8.11
C THR A 303 1.24 -22.42 7.00
N THR A 304 2.37 -21.75 7.16
CA THR A 304 2.87 -20.72 6.23
C THR A 304 4.27 -21.03 5.68
N ASN A 305 4.77 -22.26 5.88
CA ASN A 305 6.13 -22.69 5.49
C ASN A 305 6.37 -22.84 3.97
N SER A 306 5.32 -22.82 3.17
CA SER A 306 5.39 -22.88 1.71
C SER A 306 4.25 -22.08 1.09
N PHE A 307 4.40 -21.67 -0.16
CA PHE A 307 3.34 -21.00 -0.90
C PHE A 307 2.03 -21.82 -0.92
N ARG A 308 2.13 -23.14 -1.17
CA ARG A 308 0.97 -24.05 -1.19
C ARG A 308 0.24 -24.10 0.15
N ASN A 309 0.98 -24.10 1.25
CA ASN A 309 0.38 -24.11 2.59
C ASN A 309 -0.21 -22.74 2.95
N CYS A 310 0.47 -21.64 2.59
CA CYS A 310 -0.12 -20.30 2.69
C CYS A 310 -1.48 -20.23 1.98
N MET A 311 -1.59 -20.82 0.79
CA MET A 311 -2.85 -20.87 0.04
C MET A 311 -3.95 -21.69 0.74
N LYS A 312 -3.61 -22.86 1.30
CA LYS A 312 -4.55 -23.67 2.09
C LYS A 312 -5.05 -22.88 3.31
N SER A 313 -4.12 -22.29 4.06
CA SER A 313 -4.39 -21.45 5.22
C SER A 313 -5.27 -20.27 4.85
N MET A 314 -4.92 -19.52 3.81
CA MET A 314 -5.70 -18.36 3.34
C MET A 314 -7.15 -18.73 3.01
N ASN A 315 -7.40 -19.86 2.34
CA ASN A 315 -8.78 -20.30 2.04
C ASN A 315 -9.60 -20.60 3.32
N HIS A 316 -8.94 -21.01 4.40
CA HIS A 316 -9.59 -21.19 5.71
C HIS A 316 -9.92 -19.84 6.38
N PHE A 317 -9.04 -18.85 6.25
CA PHE A 317 -9.15 -17.56 6.94
C PHE A 317 -9.79 -16.42 6.11
N VAL A 318 -10.22 -16.68 4.87
CA VAL A 318 -10.74 -15.66 3.93
C VAL A 318 -12.11 -15.08 4.31
N HIS A 319 -12.89 -15.76 5.15
CA HIS A 319 -14.17 -15.24 5.62
C HIS A 319 -13.98 -14.06 6.58
N PRO A 320 -14.92 -13.09 6.60
CA PRO A 320 -14.69 -11.82 7.28
C PRO A 320 -14.46 -12.10 8.77
N PHE A 321 -13.59 -11.29 9.40
CA PHE A 321 -13.26 -11.27 10.83
C PHE A 321 -11.95 -11.91 11.31
N ARG A 322 -11.07 -12.44 10.44
CA ARG A 322 -9.71 -12.91 10.86
C ARG A 322 -8.57 -12.16 10.17
N SER A 323 -8.61 -10.82 10.25
CA SER A 323 -7.67 -9.94 9.53
C SER A 323 -6.20 -10.19 9.87
N HIS A 324 -5.85 -10.43 11.14
CA HIS A 324 -4.45 -10.56 11.55
C HIS A 324 -3.78 -11.83 10.99
N LYS A 325 -4.47 -12.99 11.02
CA LYS A 325 -3.96 -14.24 10.41
C LYS A 325 -3.80 -14.09 8.91
N LEU A 326 -4.76 -13.43 8.26
CA LEU A 326 -4.69 -13.18 6.82
C LEU A 326 -3.48 -12.31 6.46
N VAL A 327 -3.17 -11.26 7.25
CA VAL A 327 -1.97 -10.44 7.07
C VAL A 327 -0.70 -11.28 7.15
N GLU A 328 -0.58 -12.14 8.15
CA GLU A 328 0.60 -13.01 8.33
C GLU A 328 0.76 -14.01 7.18
N ILE A 329 -0.33 -14.67 6.78
CA ILE A 329 -0.34 -15.62 5.65
C ILE A 329 0.10 -14.93 4.36
N LEU A 330 -0.43 -13.74 4.07
CA LEU A 330 -0.09 -12.98 2.86
C LEU A 330 1.36 -12.48 2.89
N LYS A 331 1.84 -12.03 4.05
CA LYS A 331 3.25 -11.65 4.24
C LYS A 331 4.18 -12.83 3.90
N MET A 332 3.89 -14.02 4.45
CA MET A 332 4.67 -15.22 4.15
C MET A 332 4.52 -15.65 2.68
N MET A 333 3.33 -15.49 2.10
CA MET A 333 3.11 -15.76 0.68
C MET A 333 3.99 -14.88 -0.22
N ALA A 334 4.08 -13.57 0.06
CA ALA A 334 4.97 -12.66 -0.65
C ALA A 334 6.44 -13.07 -0.51
N PHE A 335 6.87 -13.42 0.71
CA PHE A 335 8.23 -13.92 0.97
C PHE A 335 8.56 -15.18 0.14
N HIS A 336 7.64 -16.14 0.07
CA HIS A 336 7.83 -17.33 -0.76
C HIS A 336 7.94 -16.98 -2.25
N ILE A 337 7.08 -16.11 -2.77
CA ILE A 337 7.14 -15.68 -4.19
C ILE A 337 8.50 -15.09 -4.53
N GLN A 338 9.03 -14.21 -3.67
CA GLN A 338 10.32 -13.56 -3.88
C GLN A 338 11.47 -14.58 -4.03
N ARG A 339 11.44 -15.64 -3.22
CA ARG A 339 12.51 -16.66 -3.12
C ARG A 339 12.40 -17.84 -4.07
N LEU A 340 11.32 -17.97 -4.84
CA LEU A 340 11.16 -19.06 -5.83
C LEU A 340 12.34 -19.08 -6.81
N GLU A 341 12.94 -20.24 -7.06
CA GLU A 341 14.01 -20.42 -8.05
C GLU A 341 13.40 -20.96 -9.35
N LEU A 342 13.58 -20.27 -10.49
CA LEU A 342 12.88 -20.58 -11.75
C LEU A 342 13.37 -21.85 -12.47
N ASN A 343 14.15 -22.70 -11.80
CA ASN A 343 14.96 -23.73 -12.45
C ASN A 343 14.31 -25.12 -12.49
N GLU A 344 13.15 -25.32 -11.86
CA GLU A 344 12.44 -26.61 -11.82
C GLU A 344 11.12 -26.58 -12.62
N THR A 345 11.01 -27.45 -13.63
CA THR A 345 9.86 -27.57 -14.52
C THR A 345 8.55 -27.95 -13.80
N ASP A 346 8.61 -28.58 -12.62
CA ASP A 346 7.44 -28.89 -11.79
C ASP A 346 6.90 -27.67 -11.02
N GLU A 347 7.73 -26.66 -10.77
CA GLU A 347 7.32 -25.44 -10.07
C GLU A 347 6.54 -24.47 -10.98
N LEU A 348 6.87 -24.37 -12.28
CA LEU A 348 6.15 -23.52 -13.24
C LEU A 348 4.68 -23.94 -13.43
N THR A 349 4.40 -25.25 -13.49
CA THR A 349 3.02 -25.78 -13.56
C THR A 349 2.26 -25.46 -12.28
N THR A 350 2.95 -25.57 -11.14
CA THR A 350 2.42 -25.20 -9.83
C THR A 350 2.13 -23.69 -9.76
N ILE A 351 2.99 -22.82 -10.31
CA ILE A 351 2.81 -21.36 -10.36
C ILE A 351 1.59 -20.96 -11.21
N TYR A 352 1.36 -21.63 -12.35
CA TYR A 352 0.17 -21.39 -13.19
C TYR A 352 -1.14 -21.85 -12.52
N GLU A 353 -1.13 -22.95 -11.79
CA GLU A 353 -2.27 -23.37 -10.95
C GLU A 353 -2.50 -22.41 -9.76
N GLN A 354 -1.41 -21.88 -9.19
CA GLN A 354 -1.40 -20.93 -8.08
C GLN A 354 -1.82 -19.51 -8.50
N LYS A 355 -1.62 -19.12 -9.77
CA LYS A 355 -2.04 -17.83 -10.35
C LYS A 355 -3.52 -17.54 -10.12
N ARG A 356 -4.41 -18.51 -10.36
CA ARG A 356 -5.86 -18.35 -10.12
C ARG A 356 -6.18 -18.06 -8.66
N ALA A 357 -5.39 -18.62 -7.77
CA ALA A 357 -5.59 -18.57 -6.35
C ALA A 357 -5.16 -17.20 -5.78
N ILE A 358 -4.08 -16.61 -6.31
CA ILE A 358 -3.67 -15.23 -6.01
C ILE A 358 -4.60 -14.20 -6.68
N LEU A 359 -5.10 -14.48 -7.89
CA LEU A 359 -6.12 -13.62 -8.51
C LEU A 359 -7.44 -13.64 -7.74
N LYS A 360 -7.77 -14.77 -7.11
CA LYS A 360 -8.85 -14.86 -6.12
C LYS A 360 -8.52 -14.04 -4.87
N THR A 361 -7.26 -13.98 -4.43
CA THR A 361 -6.80 -13.07 -3.35
C THR A 361 -6.85 -11.60 -3.76
N LEU A 362 -6.52 -11.28 -5.01
CA LEU A 362 -6.62 -9.94 -5.59
C LEU A 362 -8.07 -9.45 -5.63
N SER A 363 -9.05 -10.35 -5.79
CA SER A 363 -10.47 -9.98 -5.64
C SER A 363 -10.82 -9.51 -4.22
N LEU A 364 -9.95 -9.77 -3.23
CA LEU A 364 -10.02 -9.21 -1.88
C LEU A 364 -9.38 -7.83 -1.75
N LEU A 365 -8.76 -7.25 -2.79
CA LEU A 365 -8.27 -5.87 -2.70
C LEU A 365 -9.42 -4.88 -2.51
N ASN A 366 -10.65 -5.20 -2.91
CA ASN A 366 -11.84 -4.39 -2.60
C ASN A 366 -12.26 -4.44 -1.11
N LEU A 367 -11.43 -4.98 -0.22
CA LEU A 367 -11.72 -4.96 1.21
C LEU A 367 -11.71 -3.50 1.73
N PRO A 368 -12.71 -3.13 2.54
CA PRO A 368 -12.87 -1.76 3.05
C PRO A 368 -11.65 -1.29 3.86
N GLN A 369 -11.54 0.03 4.06
CA GLN A 369 -10.42 0.73 4.70
C GLN A 369 -9.85 0.02 5.95
N ARG A 370 -10.66 -0.58 6.82
CA ARG A 370 -10.23 -1.37 7.99
C ARG A 370 -9.27 -2.55 7.70
N CYS A 371 -9.15 -2.94 6.44
CA CYS A 371 -8.26 -3.99 5.97
C CYS A 371 -6.97 -3.43 5.36
N VAL A 372 -6.55 -2.18 5.65
CA VAL A 372 -5.30 -1.60 5.09
C VAL A 372 -4.15 -2.60 5.18
N PHE A 373 -3.90 -3.20 6.34
CA PHE A 373 -2.85 -4.20 6.49
C PHE A 373 -2.98 -5.39 5.53
N VAL A 374 -4.20 -5.92 5.36
CA VAL A 374 -4.47 -7.00 4.40
C VAL A 374 -4.20 -6.50 2.99
N ASN A 375 -4.74 -5.33 2.61
CA ASN A 375 -4.56 -4.73 1.29
C ASN A 375 -3.08 -4.47 0.98
N THR A 376 -2.30 -4.00 1.97
CA THR A 376 -0.85 -3.81 1.87
C THR A 376 -0.15 -5.15 1.55
N GLN A 377 -0.52 -6.23 2.22
CA GLN A 377 0.10 -7.54 1.97
C GLN A 377 -0.38 -8.16 0.66
N VAL A 378 -1.66 -8.02 0.28
CA VAL A 378 -2.16 -8.48 -1.02
C VAL A 378 -1.44 -7.76 -2.16
N THR A 379 -1.30 -6.42 -2.07
CA THR A 379 -0.53 -5.67 -3.08
C THR A 379 0.94 -6.08 -3.09
N ALA A 380 1.55 -6.37 -1.94
CA ALA A 380 2.92 -6.90 -1.89
C ALA A 380 3.05 -8.23 -2.64
N CYS A 381 2.13 -9.19 -2.45
CA CYS A 381 2.14 -10.45 -3.20
C CYS A 381 2.10 -10.20 -4.72
N VAL A 382 1.24 -9.28 -5.16
CA VAL A 382 1.06 -8.95 -6.59
C VAL A 382 2.31 -8.32 -7.17
N LEU A 383 2.91 -7.39 -6.43
CA LEU A 383 4.16 -6.74 -6.83
C LEU A 383 5.29 -7.76 -6.99
N GLU A 384 5.48 -8.66 -6.02
CA GLU A 384 6.50 -9.71 -6.10
C GLU A 384 6.28 -10.65 -7.30
N MET A 385 5.02 -10.98 -7.62
CA MET A 385 4.72 -11.73 -8.84
C MET A 385 5.12 -10.98 -10.09
N CYS A 386 4.80 -9.67 -10.18
CA CYS A 386 5.14 -8.87 -11.35
C CYS A 386 6.66 -8.77 -11.52
N ARG A 387 7.41 -8.60 -10.43
CA ARG A 387 8.87 -8.57 -10.43
C ARG A 387 9.46 -9.92 -10.88
N LYS A 388 8.87 -11.03 -10.43
CA LYS A 388 9.41 -12.38 -10.68
C LYS A 388 9.04 -12.95 -12.05
N PHE A 389 7.79 -12.76 -12.50
CA PHE A 389 7.22 -13.43 -13.67
C PHE A 389 6.85 -12.46 -14.80
N GLY A 390 6.89 -11.14 -14.54
CA GLY A 390 6.45 -10.12 -15.47
C GLY A 390 4.93 -10.01 -15.58
N VAL A 391 4.45 -8.90 -16.14
CA VAL A 391 3.01 -8.61 -16.29
C VAL A 391 2.33 -9.53 -17.32
N SER A 392 3.11 -10.13 -18.22
CA SER A 392 2.62 -11.10 -19.21
C SER A 392 2.00 -12.36 -18.58
N MET A 393 2.26 -12.62 -17.29
CA MET A 393 1.62 -13.71 -16.58
C MET A 393 0.10 -13.53 -16.45
N PHE A 394 -0.41 -12.31 -16.55
CA PHE A 394 -1.83 -11.97 -16.40
C PHE A 394 -2.49 -11.79 -17.78
N THR A 395 -3.77 -12.18 -17.87
CA THR A 395 -4.59 -11.94 -19.07
C THR A 395 -5.00 -10.47 -19.15
N THR A 396 -5.38 -9.99 -20.33
CA THR A 396 -5.87 -8.61 -20.52
C THR A 396 -7.04 -8.27 -19.58
N LYS A 397 -7.97 -9.21 -19.36
CA LYS A 397 -9.10 -9.03 -18.44
C LYS A 397 -8.65 -8.91 -16.98
N GLU A 398 -7.67 -9.71 -16.57
CA GLU A 398 -7.07 -9.64 -15.23
C GLU A 398 -6.33 -8.31 -15.05
N ASN A 399 -5.59 -7.85 -16.07
CA ASN A 399 -4.90 -6.56 -16.04
C ASN A 399 -5.86 -5.39 -15.83
N SER A 400 -6.93 -5.31 -16.62
CA SER A 400 -7.94 -4.27 -16.46
C SER A 400 -8.59 -4.33 -15.07
N GLY A 401 -8.83 -5.52 -14.53
CA GLY A 401 -9.37 -5.71 -13.18
C GLY A 401 -8.43 -5.20 -12.09
N ILE A 402 -7.14 -5.53 -12.17
CA ILE A 402 -6.12 -5.07 -11.22
C ILE A 402 -5.99 -3.55 -11.27
N ILE A 403 -5.86 -2.96 -12.47
CA ILE A 403 -5.74 -1.51 -12.65
C ILE A 403 -6.95 -0.79 -12.06
N LYS A 404 -8.18 -1.22 -12.38
CA LYS A 404 -9.41 -0.63 -11.85
C LYS A 404 -9.45 -0.69 -10.32
N THR A 405 -8.96 -1.78 -9.74
CA THR A 405 -8.91 -1.97 -8.29
C THR A 405 -7.86 -1.08 -7.63
N LEU A 406 -6.65 -1.00 -8.19
CA LEU A 406 -5.59 -0.12 -7.69
C LEU A 406 -5.96 1.37 -7.80
N LEU A 407 -6.68 1.76 -8.85
CA LEU A 407 -7.23 3.10 -9.00
C LEU A 407 -8.32 3.43 -7.95
N SER A 408 -8.93 2.42 -7.34
CA SER A 408 -9.91 2.61 -6.27
C SER A 408 -9.27 2.78 -4.88
N VAL A 409 -7.96 2.51 -4.73
CA VAL A 409 -7.23 2.61 -3.45
C VAL A 409 -7.38 3.99 -2.82
N ASP A 410 -7.37 5.07 -3.63
CA ASP A 410 -7.51 6.44 -3.12
C ASP A 410 -8.89 6.74 -2.56
N LYS A 411 -9.92 5.98 -2.97
CA LYS A 411 -11.26 6.13 -2.40
C LYS A 411 -11.28 5.68 -0.95
N TRP A 412 -10.38 4.79 -0.54
CA TRP A 412 -10.35 4.23 0.81
C TRP A 412 -9.72 5.16 1.85
N TRP A 413 -9.25 6.35 1.44
CA TRP A 413 -8.51 7.25 2.31
C TRP A 413 -9.31 8.49 2.67
N LYS A 414 -9.65 8.65 3.95
CA LYS A 414 -9.93 9.98 4.52
C LYS A 414 -8.60 10.56 4.98
N TRP A 415 -8.23 11.68 4.37
CA TRP A 415 -7.06 12.45 4.74
C TRP A 415 -7.26 13.03 6.15
N THR A 416 -6.47 12.56 7.11
CA THR A 416 -6.34 13.17 8.43
C THR A 416 -4.89 13.59 8.59
N PRO A 417 -4.57 14.89 8.52
CA PRO A 417 -3.20 15.36 8.65
C PRO A 417 -2.63 14.94 10.01
N GLY A 418 -1.40 14.37 9.99
CA GLY A 418 -0.68 13.97 11.20
C GLY A 418 -0.96 12.56 11.77
N LYS A 419 -1.95 11.82 11.26
CA LYS A 419 -2.27 10.44 11.72
C LYS A 419 -1.90 9.38 10.68
N PHE A 420 -0.63 9.29 10.31
CA PHE A 420 -0.16 8.34 9.30
C PHE A 420 0.26 7.00 9.93
N THR A 421 -0.30 5.90 9.43
CA THR A 421 0.18 4.54 9.75
C THR A 421 1.07 4.01 8.63
N GLU A 422 2.25 3.47 8.95
CA GLU A 422 3.22 2.81 8.04
C GLU A 422 2.60 1.87 6.97
N PRO A 423 1.54 1.07 7.25
CA PRO A 423 0.92 0.20 6.24
C PRO A 423 0.29 0.94 5.06
N SER A 424 -0.24 2.14 5.29
CA SER A 424 -0.90 2.94 4.26
C SER A 424 0.11 3.44 3.22
N HIS A 425 1.30 3.88 3.68
CA HIS A 425 2.39 4.30 2.80
C HIS A 425 2.82 3.14 1.90
N ARG A 426 3.05 1.97 2.51
CA ARG A 426 3.43 0.75 1.77
C ARG A 426 2.37 0.32 0.76
N LEU A 427 1.08 0.42 1.10
CA LEU A 427 0.00 0.14 0.14
C LEU A 427 0.07 1.05 -1.08
N HIS A 428 0.27 2.36 -0.86
CA HIS A 428 0.41 3.32 -1.95
C HIS A 428 1.65 3.05 -2.80
N ALA A 429 2.82 2.90 -2.18
CA ALA A 429 4.07 2.59 -2.88
C ALA A 429 3.93 1.32 -3.74
N ASN A 430 3.43 0.23 -3.16
CA ASN A 430 3.17 -1.01 -3.89
C ASN A 430 2.20 -0.77 -5.06
N SER A 431 1.13 -0.02 -4.85
CA SER A 431 0.15 0.26 -5.90
C SER A 431 0.75 1.03 -7.08
N LEU A 432 1.64 2.00 -6.82
CA LEU A 432 2.28 2.82 -7.85
C LEU A 432 3.30 2.00 -8.64
N GLU A 433 4.10 1.18 -7.95
CA GLU A 433 5.06 0.32 -8.59
C GLU A 433 4.38 -0.72 -9.48
N ILE A 434 3.29 -1.34 -9.02
CA ILE A 434 2.50 -2.25 -9.85
C ILE A 434 1.96 -1.51 -11.08
N LEU A 435 1.36 -0.33 -10.92
CA LEU A 435 0.85 0.44 -12.07
C LEU A 435 1.97 0.75 -13.08
N ASN A 436 3.17 1.10 -12.62
CA ASN A 436 4.34 1.30 -13.49
C ASN A 436 4.73 0.04 -14.26
N LEU A 437 4.76 -1.13 -13.60
CA LEU A 437 5.05 -2.40 -14.29
C LEU A 437 4.00 -2.73 -15.36
N PHE A 438 2.74 -2.34 -15.14
CA PHE A 438 1.64 -2.56 -16.08
C PHE A 438 1.62 -1.57 -17.25
N LEU A 439 2.48 -0.54 -17.26
CA LEU A 439 2.52 0.48 -18.30
C LEU A 439 2.53 -0.11 -19.72
N PRO A 440 3.34 -1.13 -20.07
CA PRO A 440 3.32 -1.72 -21.41
C PRO A 440 2.02 -2.46 -21.76
N ALA A 441 1.26 -2.91 -20.75
CA ALA A 441 0.06 -3.70 -20.90
C ALA A 441 -1.25 -2.88 -20.85
N VAL A 442 -1.17 -1.59 -20.48
CA VAL A 442 -2.34 -0.70 -20.46
C VAL A 442 -2.82 -0.43 -21.88
N SER A 443 -4.09 -0.75 -22.14
CA SER A 443 -4.64 -0.82 -23.50
C SER A 443 -5.39 0.44 -23.94
N THR A 444 -5.74 1.36 -23.02
CA THR A 444 -6.56 2.55 -23.35
C THR A 444 -5.93 3.85 -22.83
N PRO A 445 -5.96 4.94 -23.60
CA PRO A 445 -5.58 6.27 -23.12
C PRO A 445 -6.38 6.72 -21.90
N GLU A 446 -7.65 6.31 -21.78
CA GLU A 446 -8.50 6.66 -20.62
C GLU A 446 -7.95 6.12 -19.30
N ASP A 447 -7.46 4.87 -19.28
CA ASP A 447 -6.84 4.31 -18.08
C ASP A 447 -5.52 5.03 -17.75
N VAL A 448 -4.76 5.45 -18.78
CA VAL A 448 -3.56 6.30 -18.64
C VAL A 448 -3.89 7.62 -17.99
N GLU A 449 -4.94 8.30 -18.45
CA GLU A 449 -5.37 9.58 -17.90
C GLU A 449 -5.89 9.44 -16.45
N ARG A 450 -6.60 8.37 -16.13
CA ARG A 450 -7.06 8.11 -14.74
C ARG A 450 -5.89 7.90 -13.78
N ILE A 451 -4.88 7.14 -14.21
CA ILE A 451 -3.66 6.90 -13.42
C ILE A 451 -2.91 8.22 -13.24
N LEU A 452 -2.78 9.03 -14.29
CA LEU A 452 -2.12 10.33 -14.19
C LEU A 452 -2.86 11.27 -13.24
N ASN A 453 -4.19 11.41 -13.39
CA ASN A 453 -5.03 12.22 -12.51
C ASN A 453 -4.86 11.83 -11.03
N ARG A 454 -4.77 10.54 -10.73
CA ARG A 454 -4.51 10.01 -9.39
C ARG A 454 -3.18 10.53 -8.84
N ASN A 455 -2.10 10.37 -9.60
CA ASN A 455 -0.75 10.79 -9.18
C ASN A 455 -0.66 12.32 -9.04
N LEU A 456 -1.23 13.07 -9.98
CA LEU A 456 -1.30 14.52 -9.92
C LEU A 456 -2.05 14.98 -8.66
N LYS A 457 -3.19 14.36 -8.29
CA LYS A 457 -3.88 14.70 -7.03
C LYS A 457 -3.03 14.48 -5.79
N ILE A 458 -2.20 13.44 -5.75
CA ILE A 458 -1.30 13.16 -4.63
C ILE A 458 -0.21 14.25 -4.57
N VAL A 459 0.39 14.56 -5.71
CA VAL A 459 1.38 15.63 -5.90
C VAL A 459 0.81 17.01 -5.53
N MET A 460 -0.44 17.30 -5.89
CA MET A 460 -1.08 18.59 -5.61
C MET A 460 -1.39 18.82 -4.13
N ARG A 461 -1.75 17.78 -3.38
CA ARG A 461 -2.17 17.85 -1.97
C ARG A 461 -0.99 17.92 -0.97
N ASN A 462 0.20 18.22 -1.47
CA ASN A 462 1.48 18.10 -0.80
C ASN A 462 1.57 18.88 0.53
N GLU A 463 1.44 18.15 1.64
CA GLU A 463 1.98 18.61 2.92
C GLU A 463 2.89 17.57 3.63
N TYR A 464 2.90 16.25 3.33
CA TYR A 464 3.67 15.29 4.16
C TYR A 464 4.23 13.99 3.50
N TYR A 465 4.16 13.79 2.17
CA TYR A 465 4.55 12.50 1.54
C TYR A 465 5.91 12.53 0.79
N LYS A 466 7.00 12.95 1.45
CA LYS A 466 8.35 12.91 0.83
C LYS A 466 8.73 11.53 0.26
N GLU A 467 8.22 10.45 0.86
CA GLU A 467 8.54 9.06 0.49
C GLU A 467 7.82 8.52 -0.74
N VAL A 468 6.66 9.07 -1.14
CA VAL A 468 5.81 8.52 -2.23
C VAL A 468 5.83 9.42 -3.48
N ILE A 469 6.25 10.67 -3.30
CA ILE A 469 6.52 11.63 -4.37
C ILE A 469 7.46 11.08 -5.46
N PRO A 470 8.60 10.41 -5.15
CA PRO A 470 9.51 9.91 -6.18
C PRO A 470 8.81 8.97 -7.17
N GLU A 471 8.02 8.02 -6.65
CA GLU A 471 7.26 7.05 -7.44
C GLU A 471 6.16 7.74 -8.25
N CYS A 472 5.45 8.71 -7.66
CA CYS A 472 4.44 9.49 -8.38
C CYS A 472 5.04 10.24 -9.57
N LEU A 473 6.20 10.89 -9.37
CA LEU A 473 6.91 11.61 -10.43
C LEU A 473 7.43 10.66 -11.51
N GLN A 474 7.92 9.48 -11.12
CA GLN A 474 8.34 8.46 -12.07
C GLN A 474 7.17 7.96 -12.93
N VAL A 475 5.99 7.76 -12.34
CA VAL A 475 4.75 7.45 -13.07
C VAL A 475 4.43 8.59 -14.04
N ILE A 476 4.42 9.84 -13.58
CA ILE A 476 4.10 10.98 -14.44
C ILE A 476 5.05 11.05 -15.65
N ASN A 477 6.36 10.92 -15.41
CA ASN A 477 7.38 10.96 -16.44
C ASN A 477 7.18 9.89 -17.52
N GLN A 478 6.89 8.65 -17.11
CA GLN A 478 6.74 7.53 -18.04
C GLN A 478 5.43 7.59 -18.86
N TRP A 479 4.41 8.34 -18.41
CA TRP A 479 3.05 8.28 -18.97
C TRP A 479 2.69 9.52 -19.80
N ILE A 480 3.37 10.66 -19.62
CA ILE A 480 3.21 11.88 -20.45
C ILE A 480 3.29 11.60 -21.97
N PRO A 481 4.18 10.72 -22.47
CA PRO A 481 4.20 10.40 -23.90
C PRO A 481 2.98 9.62 -24.42
N ARG A 482 2.11 9.11 -23.52
CA ARG A 482 1.04 8.12 -23.85
C ARG A 482 -0.39 8.60 -23.61
N ILE A 483 -0.59 9.80 -23.04
CA ILE A 483 -1.92 10.41 -22.86
C ILE A 483 -2.49 10.92 -24.19
N SER A 484 -3.79 11.25 -24.25
CA SER A 484 -4.38 11.91 -25.42
C SER A 484 -3.92 13.36 -25.56
N ASP A 485 -3.97 13.90 -26.78
CA ASP A 485 -3.56 15.29 -27.07
C ASP A 485 -4.44 16.31 -26.34
N ASP A 486 -5.74 16.03 -26.23
CA ASP A 486 -6.69 16.88 -25.49
C ASP A 486 -6.34 16.92 -24.00
N TYR A 487 -5.96 15.79 -23.42
CA TYR A 487 -5.55 15.72 -22.03
C TYR A 487 -4.17 16.36 -21.81
N PHE A 488 -3.23 16.16 -22.73
CA PHE A 488 -1.92 16.82 -22.71
C PHE A 488 -2.05 18.36 -22.72
N LYS A 489 -2.94 18.90 -23.57
CA LYS A 489 -3.25 20.34 -23.59
C LYS A 489 -3.83 20.83 -22.26
N ARG A 490 -4.66 20.04 -21.57
CA ARG A 490 -5.20 20.42 -20.25
C ARG A 490 -4.09 20.54 -19.21
N ILE A 491 -3.20 19.56 -19.14
CA ILE A 491 -2.06 19.57 -18.22
C ILE A 491 -1.14 20.76 -18.50
N CYS A 492 -0.76 20.98 -19.77
CA CYS A 492 0.08 22.13 -20.13
C CYS A 492 -0.59 23.49 -19.87
N ASN A 493 -1.90 23.56 -19.61
CA ASN A 493 -2.60 24.81 -19.27
C ASN A 493 -2.97 24.90 -17.78
N ASP A 494 -2.63 23.89 -16.98
CA ASP A 494 -2.88 23.87 -15.53
C ASP A 494 -1.77 24.64 -14.80
N TYR A 495 -2.06 25.89 -14.43
CA TYR A 495 -1.08 26.77 -13.78
C TYR A 495 -0.76 26.31 -12.35
N GLU A 496 -1.77 25.84 -11.61
CA GLU A 496 -1.63 25.36 -10.24
C GLU A 496 -0.69 24.14 -10.20
N LEU A 497 -0.85 23.23 -11.16
CA LEU A 497 0.03 22.08 -11.29
C LEU A 497 1.48 22.47 -11.58
N LYS A 498 1.70 23.44 -12.48
CA LYS A 498 3.06 23.91 -12.80
C LYS A 498 3.73 24.54 -11.59
N GLU A 499 3.01 25.40 -10.88
CA GLU A 499 3.48 26.03 -9.64
C GLU A 499 3.83 24.98 -8.59
N LYS A 500 2.99 23.95 -8.43
CA LYS A 500 3.26 22.86 -7.49
C LYS A 500 4.46 22.00 -7.88
N ILE A 501 4.62 21.69 -9.17
CA ILE A 501 5.80 20.98 -9.66
C ILE A 501 7.06 21.81 -9.36
N LEU A 502 7.02 23.14 -9.54
CA LEU A 502 8.11 24.04 -9.21
C LEU A 502 8.42 24.09 -7.71
N GLU A 503 7.40 24.24 -6.85
CA GLU A 503 7.57 24.14 -5.40
C GLU A 503 8.24 22.83 -5.01
N MET A 504 7.84 21.71 -5.63
CA MET A 504 8.43 20.40 -5.36
C MET A 504 9.87 20.29 -5.86
N ILE A 505 10.23 20.92 -6.97
CA ILE A 505 11.63 21.02 -7.43
C ILE A 505 12.46 21.74 -6.35
N ILE A 506 11.96 22.86 -5.83
CA ILE A 506 12.61 23.68 -4.79
C ILE A 506 12.76 22.91 -3.48
N MET A 507 11.71 22.19 -3.06
CA MET A 507 11.78 21.40 -1.83
C MET A 507 12.66 20.17 -1.97
N SER A 508 12.66 19.51 -3.15
CA SER A 508 13.40 18.25 -3.36
C SER A 508 14.87 18.45 -3.66
N SER A 509 15.26 19.60 -4.22
CA SER A 509 16.67 19.93 -4.48
C SER A 509 17.52 20.00 -3.23
N GLN A 510 16.92 20.15 -2.05
CA GLN A 510 17.61 20.10 -0.76
C GLN A 510 17.83 18.68 -0.21
N ASP A 511 17.10 17.68 -0.72
CA ASP A 511 17.00 16.35 -0.12
C ASP A 511 17.43 15.19 -1.05
N SER A 512 17.26 15.29 -2.38
CA SER A 512 17.51 14.16 -3.30
C SER A 512 17.73 14.56 -4.77
N GLU A 513 18.91 14.25 -5.29
CA GLU A 513 19.27 14.50 -6.70
C GLU A 513 18.42 13.69 -7.71
N PHE A 514 17.92 12.52 -7.28
CA PHE A 514 17.07 11.67 -8.10
C PHE A 514 15.75 12.36 -8.46
N HIS A 515 15.16 13.11 -7.54
CA HIS A 515 13.92 13.85 -7.78
C HIS A 515 14.11 14.91 -8.86
N VAL A 516 15.24 15.63 -8.81
CA VAL A 516 15.57 16.65 -9.81
C VAL A 516 15.75 16.03 -11.19
N ALA A 517 16.42 14.87 -11.30
CA ALA A 517 16.54 14.17 -12.59
C ALA A 517 15.17 13.74 -13.18
N VAL A 518 14.26 13.24 -12.34
CA VAL A 518 12.91 12.83 -12.77
C VAL A 518 12.09 14.05 -13.21
N LEU A 519 12.17 15.16 -12.46
CA LEU A 519 11.46 16.39 -12.77
C LEU A 519 11.96 17.01 -14.08
N ILE A 520 13.28 17.06 -14.31
CA ILE A 520 13.84 17.49 -15.60
C ILE A 520 13.34 16.59 -16.74
N SER A 521 13.28 15.27 -16.51
CA SER A 521 12.76 14.33 -17.52
C SER A 521 11.29 14.59 -17.86
N ILE A 522 10.46 14.94 -16.87
CA ILE A 522 9.06 15.34 -17.09
C ILE A 522 9.00 16.58 -17.98
N LEU A 523 9.80 17.62 -17.66
CA LEU A 523 9.86 18.86 -18.43
C LEU A 523 10.27 18.59 -19.90
N CYS A 524 11.29 17.76 -20.09
CA CYS A 524 11.73 17.31 -21.41
C CYS A 524 10.60 16.62 -22.17
N ALA A 525 9.95 15.63 -21.56
CA ALA A 525 8.88 14.87 -22.19
C ALA A 525 7.70 15.76 -22.62
N MET A 526 7.31 16.72 -21.77
CA MET A 526 6.26 17.68 -22.10
C MET A 526 6.68 18.60 -23.26
N LYS A 527 7.91 19.11 -23.24
CA LYS A 527 8.38 20.04 -24.28
C LYS A 527 8.57 19.35 -25.64
N SER A 528 9.15 18.15 -25.67
CA SER A 528 9.31 17.34 -26.89
C SER A 528 7.97 17.07 -27.56
N ARG A 529 6.95 16.67 -26.78
CA ARG A 529 5.61 16.41 -27.31
C ARG A 529 4.92 17.66 -27.87
N ASN A 530 5.11 18.81 -27.21
CA ASN A 530 4.59 20.10 -27.70
C ASN A 530 5.22 20.51 -29.05
N LEU A 531 6.50 20.22 -29.26
CA LEU A 531 7.22 20.48 -30.52
C LEU A 531 6.75 19.60 -31.67
N GLU A 532 6.44 18.33 -31.40
CA GLU A 532 5.94 17.37 -32.40
C GLU A 532 4.53 17.71 -32.88
N GLU A 533 3.63 18.09 -31.97
CA GLU A 533 2.23 18.35 -32.30
C GLU A 533 1.97 19.75 -32.90
N LYS A 534 2.90 20.71 -32.77
CA LYS A 534 2.72 22.13 -33.18
C LYS A 534 1.43 22.77 -32.60
N THR A 535 0.92 22.23 -31.49
CA THR A 535 -0.46 22.47 -31.03
C THR A 535 -0.61 23.68 -30.10
N LEU A 536 0.47 24.19 -29.47
CA LEU A 536 0.41 25.35 -28.56
C LEU A 536 1.37 26.46 -29.03
N LYS A 537 0.86 27.71 -29.08
CA LYS A 537 1.66 28.92 -29.34
C LYS A 537 2.52 29.33 -28.14
N ASN A 538 2.18 28.86 -26.94
CA ASN A 538 2.88 29.18 -25.71
C ASN A 538 3.79 28.02 -25.30
N GLU A 539 4.98 28.34 -24.81
CA GLU A 539 5.89 27.37 -24.20
C GLU A 539 5.19 26.72 -23.00
N CYS A 540 5.33 25.39 -22.85
CA CYS A 540 4.64 24.68 -21.76
C CYS A 540 5.17 25.11 -20.37
N PHE A 541 6.35 25.76 -20.31
CA PHE A 541 6.87 26.50 -19.17
C PHE A 541 7.45 27.83 -19.66
N ASP A 542 7.27 28.92 -18.90
CA ASP A 542 7.80 30.23 -19.26
C ASP A 542 9.29 30.39 -18.87
N VAL A 543 9.95 31.43 -19.39
CA VAL A 543 11.36 31.73 -19.08
C VAL A 543 11.59 31.89 -17.58
N ASN A 544 10.63 32.45 -16.84
CA ASN A 544 10.71 32.60 -15.39
C ASN A 544 10.79 31.24 -14.68
N THR A 545 10.00 30.25 -15.10
CA THR A 545 10.06 28.88 -14.60
C THR A 545 11.46 28.28 -14.82
N ILE A 546 12.02 28.48 -16.02
CA ILE A 546 13.36 28.00 -16.39
C ILE A 546 14.46 28.66 -15.53
N CYS A 547 14.31 29.95 -15.22
CA CYS A 547 15.20 30.68 -14.32
C CYS A 547 15.07 30.24 -12.86
N VAL A 548 13.86 29.97 -12.36
CA VAL A 548 13.66 29.43 -11.00
C VAL A 548 14.29 28.05 -10.87
N LEU A 549 14.13 27.19 -11.87
CA LEU A 549 14.85 25.90 -11.96
C LEU A 549 16.35 26.11 -11.84
N LYS A 550 16.92 27.01 -12.65
CA LYS A 550 18.35 27.37 -12.62
C LYS A 550 18.80 27.78 -11.22
N GLU A 551 18.17 28.79 -10.62
CA GLU A 551 18.53 29.31 -9.31
C GLU A 551 18.43 28.25 -8.21
N THR A 552 17.38 27.44 -8.26
CA THR A 552 17.13 26.34 -7.31
C THR A 552 18.23 25.28 -7.38
N ILE A 553 18.70 24.96 -8.58
CA ILE A 553 19.80 24.01 -8.78
C ILE A 553 21.11 24.63 -8.29
N MET A 554 21.37 25.90 -8.62
CA MET A 554 22.59 26.62 -8.21
C MET A 554 22.73 26.76 -6.69
N GLN A 555 21.62 26.91 -5.97
CA GLN A 555 21.64 27.12 -4.52
C GLN A 555 21.77 25.83 -3.71
N ASN A 556 21.38 24.68 -4.27
CA ASN A 556 21.22 23.45 -3.49
C ASN A 556 22.15 22.29 -3.88
N PHE A 557 22.80 22.32 -5.04
CA PHE A 557 23.73 21.26 -5.45
C PHE A 557 25.19 21.72 -5.32
N ASP A 558 25.99 20.93 -4.60
CA ASP A 558 27.44 20.98 -4.76
C ASP A 558 27.79 20.35 -6.11
N PHE A 559 28.37 21.14 -7.03
CA PHE A 559 28.75 20.71 -8.38
C PHE A 559 29.63 19.45 -8.37
N SER A 560 30.43 19.24 -7.32
CA SER A 560 31.26 18.04 -7.17
C SER A 560 30.45 16.77 -6.86
N SER A 561 29.16 16.87 -6.56
CA SER A 561 28.30 15.76 -6.14
C SER A 561 27.23 15.35 -7.16
N ILE A 562 26.96 16.19 -8.18
CA ILE A 562 25.89 15.99 -9.18
C ILE A 562 25.96 14.62 -9.86
N GLN A 563 24.92 13.81 -9.73
CA GLN A 563 24.80 12.50 -10.37
C GLN A 563 24.67 12.57 -11.90
N LYS A 564 25.23 11.53 -12.57
CA LYS A 564 25.16 11.31 -14.03
C LYS A 564 23.76 11.54 -14.63
N GLN A 565 22.71 11.06 -13.98
CA GLN A 565 21.34 11.10 -14.52
C GLN A 565 20.78 12.52 -14.61
N VAL A 566 21.20 13.41 -13.70
CA VAL A 566 20.83 14.83 -13.71
C VAL A 566 21.43 15.51 -14.94
N LEU A 567 22.71 15.25 -15.23
CA LEU A 567 23.41 15.79 -16.42
C LEU A 567 22.77 15.31 -17.73
N ILE A 568 22.41 14.02 -17.83
CA ILE A 568 21.70 13.48 -19.00
C ILE A 568 20.32 14.14 -19.16
N GLY A 569 19.62 14.38 -18.05
CA GLY A 569 18.37 15.12 -18.04
C GLY A 569 18.54 16.53 -18.60
N PHE A 570 19.54 17.27 -18.12
CA PHE A 570 19.83 18.63 -18.59
C PHE A 570 20.20 18.68 -20.06
N GLU A 571 21.05 17.78 -20.53
CA GLU A 571 21.40 17.70 -21.95
C GLU A 571 20.14 17.57 -22.80
N ARG A 572 19.24 16.64 -22.44
CA ARG A 572 17.96 16.45 -23.14
C ARG A 572 17.10 17.70 -23.09
N PHE A 573 17.08 18.42 -21.96
CA PHE A 573 16.30 19.64 -21.81
C PHE A 573 16.83 20.76 -22.69
N VAL A 574 18.14 20.97 -22.68
CA VAL A 574 18.84 21.99 -23.47
C VAL A 574 18.65 21.76 -24.97
N ARG A 575 18.65 20.50 -25.44
CA ARG A 575 18.31 20.16 -26.84
C ARG A 575 16.94 20.66 -27.30
N THR A 576 16.03 20.95 -26.38
CA THR A 576 14.69 21.46 -26.70
C THR A 576 14.57 22.99 -26.60
N MET A 577 15.60 23.69 -26.11
CA MET A 577 15.59 25.15 -25.99
C MET A 577 15.91 25.84 -27.32
N LYS A 578 15.35 27.04 -27.52
CA LYS A 578 15.89 27.98 -28.50
C LYS A 578 17.23 28.51 -27.97
N ALA A 579 18.18 28.77 -28.87
CA ALA A 579 19.50 29.29 -28.51
C ALA A 579 19.40 30.54 -27.61
N GLU A 580 18.53 31.50 -27.96
CA GLU A 580 18.32 32.74 -27.20
C GLU A 580 17.97 32.50 -25.72
N VAL A 581 17.05 31.56 -25.44
CA VAL A 581 16.62 31.22 -24.07
C VAL A 581 17.70 30.41 -23.35
N PHE A 582 18.40 29.54 -24.08
CA PHE A 582 19.53 28.80 -23.52
C PHE A 582 20.66 29.74 -23.07
N MET A 583 20.92 30.83 -23.80
CA MET A 583 21.97 31.80 -23.47
C MET A 583 21.66 32.61 -22.21
N GLU A 584 20.39 32.90 -21.92
CA GLU A 584 20.00 33.49 -20.61
C GLU A 584 20.12 32.47 -19.47
N TRP A 585 19.89 31.19 -19.78
CA TRP A 585 19.97 30.10 -18.82
C TRP A 585 21.41 29.70 -18.47
N MET A 586 22.31 29.61 -19.46
CA MET A 586 23.68 29.14 -19.32
C MET A 586 24.66 30.29 -19.06
N ASP A 587 25.03 30.53 -17.81
CA ASP A 587 26.05 31.52 -17.47
C ASP A 587 27.48 30.95 -17.42
N GLU A 588 28.45 31.86 -17.41
CA GLU A 588 29.88 31.55 -17.37
C GLU A 588 30.27 30.68 -16.17
N THR A 589 29.59 30.85 -15.03
CA THR A 589 29.91 30.09 -13.80
C THR A 589 29.54 28.61 -13.97
N TRP A 590 28.34 28.34 -14.49
CA TRP A 590 27.86 26.98 -14.73
C TRP A 590 28.70 26.26 -15.80
N PHE A 591 29.09 27.01 -16.84
CA PHE A 591 29.97 26.50 -17.89
C PHE A 591 31.32 26.04 -17.33
N LEU A 592 31.96 26.87 -16.48
CA LEU A 592 33.26 26.56 -15.87
C LEU A 592 33.18 25.35 -14.92
N GLU A 593 32.12 25.22 -14.14
CA GLU A 593 31.93 24.07 -13.25
C GLU A 593 31.74 22.75 -14.03
N LEU A 594 30.98 22.76 -15.13
CA LEU A 594 30.86 21.59 -16.01
C LEU A 594 32.21 21.18 -16.62
N ILE A 595 33.05 22.14 -17.03
CA ILE A 595 34.42 21.84 -17.47
C ILE A 595 35.15 21.11 -16.34
N LYS A 596 35.21 21.68 -15.14
CA LYS A 596 35.94 21.08 -14.00
C LYS A 596 35.48 19.65 -13.72
N MET A 597 34.17 19.39 -13.75
CA MET A 597 33.60 18.05 -13.55
C MET A 597 34.04 17.03 -14.61
N SER A 598 34.26 17.45 -15.86
CA SER A 598 34.74 16.54 -16.92
C SER A 598 36.18 16.03 -16.66
N PHE A 599 36.92 16.70 -15.78
CA PHE A 599 38.32 16.43 -15.44
C PHE A 599 38.57 15.99 -13.98
N ASP A 600 37.54 15.76 -13.16
CA ASP A 600 37.71 15.18 -11.81
C ASP A 600 38.52 13.88 -11.91
N LYS A 601 39.35 13.51 -10.93
CA LYS A 601 40.22 12.32 -10.96
C LYS A 601 39.62 11.09 -10.25
N ASN A 602 38.50 11.22 -9.53
CA ASN A 602 37.90 10.12 -8.76
C ASN A 602 37.21 9.05 -9.64
N TRP A 603 37.58 7.78 -9.42
CA TRP A 603 37.20 6.62 -10.25
C TRP A 603 35.71 6.24 -10.19
N SER A 604 35.02 6.58 -9.08
CA SER A 604 33.58 6.35 -8.92
C SER A 604 32.71 7.19 -9.85
N GLU A 605 33.29 8.14 -10.59
CA GLU A 605 32.58 9.15 -11.37
C GLU A 605 32.74 9.01 -12.89
N TYR A 606 33.32 7.91 -13.38
CA TYR A 606 33.54 7.68 -14.82
C TYR A 606 32.28 7.96 -15.67
N GLY A 607 31.13 7.41 -15.26
CA GLY A 607 29.88 7.62 -15.96
C GLY A 607 29.37 9.07 -15.92
N ARG A 608 29.76 9.85 -14.92
CA ARG A 608 29.43 11.28 -14.77
C ARG A 608 30.22 12.11 -15.77
N ARG A 609 31.53 11.86 -15.90
CA ARG A 609 32.39 12.55 -16.88
C ARG A 609 31.88 12.38 -18.31
N THR A 610 31.51 11.16 -18.70
CA THR A 610 30.96 10.91 -20.04
C THR A 610 29.67 11.70 -20.29
N ALA A 611 28.79 11.82 -19.29
CA ALA A 611 27.57 12.60 -19.40
C ALA A 611 27.86 14.11 -19.49
N THR A 612 28.83 14.61 -18.72
CA THR A 612 29.29 16.00 -18.80
C THR A 612 29.84 16.34 -20.18
N VAL A 613 30.68 15.45 -20.76
CA VAL A 613 31.23 15.65 -22.11
C VAL A 613 30.13 15.66 -23.16
N SER A 614 29.20 14.70 -23.12
CA SER A 614 28.02 14.65 -24.02
C SER A 614 27.19 15.93 -23.94
N PHE A 615 27.06 16.48 -22.74
CA PHE A 615 26.33 17.72 -22.53
C PHE A 615 27.05 18.94 -23.13
N LEU A 616 28.37 19.06 -22.92
CA LEU A 616 29.18 20.12 -23.54
C LEU A 616 29.12 20.08 -25.08
N VAL A 617 29.11 18.88 -25.67
CA VAL A 617 28.93 18.72 -27.13
C VAL A 617 27.57 19.24 -27.59
N THR A 618 26.52 18.94 -26.84
CA THR A 618 25.18 19.44 -27.14
C THR A 618 25.11 20.97 -27.12
N ILE A 619 25.74 21.59 -26.13
CA ILE A 619 25.82 23.05 -26.00
C ILE A 619 26.53 23.66 -27.21
N TRP A 620 27.61 23.01 -27.66
CA TRP A 620 28.37 23.44 -28.83
C TRP A 620 27.55 23.37 -30.12
N ILE A 621 26.85 22.25 -30.38
CA ILE A 621 26.00 22.05 -31.56
C ILE A 621 24.90 23.12 -31.67
N LEU A 622 24.33 23.55 -30.54
CA LEU A 622 23.22 24.51 -30.52
C LEU A 622 23.63 25.95 -30.82
N ASN A 623 24.92 26.29 -30.81
CA ASN A 623 25.38 27.68 -30.83
C ASN A 623 26.50 27.99 -31.85
N THR A 624 26.58 27.23 -32.95
CA THR A 624 27.65 27.33 -33.96
C THR A 624 27.78 28.70 -34.66
N ASP A 625 26.78 29.59 -34.57
CA ASP A 625 26.75 30.88 -35.30
C ASP A 625 26.70 32.15 -34.42
N ASN A 626 27.08 32.10 -33.13
CA ASN A 626 26.86 33.23 -32.18
C ASN A 626 28.14 33.83 -31.56
N GLU A 627 28.24 35.16 -31.52
CA GLU A 627 29.37 35.97 -30.99
C GLU A 627 29.68 35.70 -29.51
N ILE A 628 28.67 35.39 -28.68
CA ILE A 628 28.89 35.09 -27.25
C ILE A 628 29.67 33.77 -27.07
N VAL A 629 29.52 32.83 -28.01
CA VAL A 629 30.26 31.58 -27.99
C VAL A 629 31.73 31.79 -28.34
N GLU A 630 32.13 32.82 -29.08
CA GLU A 630 33.55 33.18 -29.25
C GLU A 630 34.21 33.60 -27.93
N ILE A 631 33.47 34.34 -27.08
CA ILE A 631 33.97 34.75 -25.75
C ILE A 631 34.08 33.53 -24.82
N LEU A 632 33.06 32.67 -24.81
CA LEU A 632 33.10 31.42 -24.05
C LEU A 632 34.21 30.50 -24.59
N LYS A 633 34.37 30.33 -25.90
CA LYS A 633 35.45 29.54 -26.55
C LYS A 633 36.83 29.94 -26.03
N GLN A 634 37.09 31.25 -25.87
CA GLN A 634 38.38 31.74 -25.38
C GLN A 634 38.61 31.42 -23.89
N ASN A 635 37.60 31.61 -23.03
CA ASN A 635 37.70 31.27 -21.61
C ASN A 635 37.76 29.75 -21.38
N ILE A 636 37.10 28.98 -22.24
CA ILE A 636 37.15 27.50 -22.29
C ILE A 636 38.56 27.03 -22.57
N VAL A 637 39.24 27.64 -23.54
CA VAL A 637 40.61 27.30 -23.94
C VAL A 637 41.58 27.55 -22.79
N ASP A 638 41.51 28.71 -22.16
CA ASP A 638 42.49 29.10 -21.15
C ASP A 638 42.36 28.22 -19.89
N GLU A 639 41.13 27.90 -19.49
CA GLU A 639 40.87 27.00 -18.35
C GLU A 639 41.20 25.53 -18.70
N PHE A 640 40.92 25.09 -19.94
CA PHE A 640 41.25 23.76 -20.45
C PHE A 640 42.76 23.51 -20.47
N MET A 641 43.55 24.49 -20.93
CA MET A 641 45.02 24.41 -20.95
C MET A 641 45.60 24.37 -19.53
N ASN A 642 45.04 25.17 -18.61
CA ASN A 642 45.46 25.20 -17.21
C ASN A 642 45.19 23.88 -16.46
N ILE A 643 44.19 23.10 -16.91
CA ILE A 643 43.83 21.78 -16.36
C ILE A 643 44.68 20.65 -17.00
N VAL A 644 44.91 20.70 -18.32
CA VAL A 644 45.78 19.77 -19.05
C VAL A 644 47.23 19.85 -18.55
N ASP A 645 47.76 21.06 -18.35
CA ASP A 645 49.13 21.28 -17.84
C ASP A 645 49.32 20.81 -16.38
N LYS A 646 48.25 20.67 -15.60
CA LYS A 646 48.29 20.20 -14.20
C LYS A 646 47.98 18.71 -14.04
N SER A 647 47.79 17.97 -15.14
CA SER A 647 47.29 16.60 -15.11
C SER A 647 48.25 15.61 -15.76
N GLU A 648 49.20 15.06 -15.00
CA GLU A 648 50.12 13.99 -15.44
C GLU A 648 49.46 12.65 -15.82
N ASP A 649 48.12 12.49 -15.71
CA ASP A 649 47.44 11.20 -15.92
C ASP A 649 46.07 11.35 -16.62
N VAL A 650 46.01 12.05 -17.77
CA VAL A 650 44.80 12.04 -18.64
C VAL A 650 44.72 10.68 -19.36
N ARG A 651 43.96 9.74 -18.80
CA ARG A 651 43.76 8.38 -19.36
C ARG A 651 42.93 8.38 -20.66
N GLY A 652 43.13 7.32 -21.45
CA GLY A 652 42.65 7.15 -22.83
C GLY A 652 41.15 7.33 -23.10
N ASP A 653 40.26 7.31 -22.11
CA ASP A 653 38.81 7.46 -22.32
C ASP A 653 38.38 8.93 -22.48
N VAL A 654 39.07 9.87 -21.81
CA VAL A 654 38.88 11.31 -22.03
C VAL A 654 39.39 11.68 -23.42
N ARG A 655 40.50 11.09 -23.82
CA ARG A 655 41.05 11.19 -25.18
C ARG A 655 40.10 10.62 -26.23
N MET A 656 39.48 9.46 -25.98
CA MET A 656 38.51 8.85 -26.90
C MET A 656 37.20 9.66 -27.01
N GLY A 657 36.73 10.28 -25.93
CA GLY A 657 35.61 11.23 -25.96
C GLY A 657 35.95 12.51 -26.72
N MET A 658 37.19 13.01 -26.59
CA MET A 658 37.71 14.13 -27.37
C MET A 658 37.91 13.76 -28.85
N GLU A 659 38.34 12.53 -29.15
CA GLU A 659 38.46 11.99 -30.50
C GLU A 659 37.07 11.82 -31.15
N GLN A 660 36.02 11.48 -30.40
CA GLN A 660 34.64 11.49 -30.90
C GLN A 660 34.11 12.90 -31.18
N ILE A 661 34.50 13.90 -30.39
CA ILE A 661 34.22 15.32 -30.68
C ILE A 661 34.93 15.75 -31.96
N LEU A 662 36.15 15.26 -32.19
CA LEU A 662 36.93 15.51 -33.40
C LEU A 662 36.37 14.76 -34.64
N GLU A 663 35.85 13.53 -34.48
CA GLU A 663 35.19 12.75 -35.56
C GLU A 663 33.81 13.32 -35.93
N MET A 664 33.01 13.77 -34.95
CA MET A 664 31.73 14.43 -35.23
C MET A 664 31.89 15.83 -35.86
N ALA A 665 33.09 16.40 -35.81
CA ALA A 665 33.44 17.69 -36.42
C ALA A 665 33.81 17.60 -37.92
N GLU A 666 33.64 16.44 -38.58
CA GLU A 666 33.83 16.27 -40.03
C GLU A 666 32.77 16.99 -40.91
N LEU A 667 31.85 17.75 -40.31
CA LEU A 667 30.98 18.65 -41.07
C LEU A 667 31.75 19.93 -41.48
N PRO A 668 31.53 20.47 -42.69
CA PRO A 668 32.47 21.39 -43.35
C PRO A 668 32.74 22.71 -42.61
N ASP A 669 31.84 23.15 -41.73
CA ASP A 669 31.93 24.44 -41.02
C ASP A 669 32.73 24.36 -39.70
N THR A 670 33.27 23.18 -39.35
CA THR A 670 34.04 22.95 -38.12
C THR A 670 35.56 22.99 -38.28
N SER A 671 36.05 23.08 -39.52
CA SER A 671 37.48 22.95 -39.83
C SER A 671 38.36 24.06 -39.22
N ALA A 672 37.78 25.22 -38.91
CA ALA A 672 38.52 26.34 -38.31
C ALA A 672 38.89 26.09 -36.84
N PHE A 673 37.99 25.50 -36.05
CA PHE A 673 38.25 25.22 -34.62
C PHE A 673 39.17 24.01 -34.43
N VAL A 674 38.95 22.95 -35.21
CA VAL A 674 39.82 21.75 -35.19
C VAL A 674 41.22 22.08 -35.75
N GLY A 675 41.29 22.89 -36.81
CA GLY A 675 42.56 23.37 -37.37
C GLY A 675 43.33 24.27 -36.39
N TRP A 676 42.62 25.06 -35.58
CA TRP A 676 43.22 25.88 -34.53
C TRP A 676 43.68 25.04 -33.33
N LEU A 677 42.87 24.09 -32.84
CA LEU A 677 43.24 23.18 -31.74
C LEU A 677 44.44 22.29 -32.11
N ALA A 678 44.46 21.77 -33.34
CA ALA A 678 45.55 20.93 -33.85
C ALA A 678 46.85 21.72 -34.11
N ALA A 679 46.77 22.98 -34.56
CA ALA A 679 47.94 23.83 -34.78
C ALA A 679 48.66 24.21 -33.48
N GLN A 680 47.93 24.30 -32.36
CA GLN A 680 48.51 24.59 -31.05
C GLN A 680 49.11 23.34 -30.38
N ILE A 681 48.53 22.14 -30.60
CA ILE A 681 49.12 20.88 -30.15
C ILE A 681 50.44 20.57 -30.90
N TYR A 682 50.58 21.01 -32.15
CA TYR A 682 51.73 20.66 -33.00
C TYR A 682 52.94 21.61 -32.85
N PHE A 683 52.79 22.78 -32.23
CA PHE A 683 53.88 23.75 -31.99
C PHE A 683 54.41 23.77 -30.55
N MET A 684 54.15 22.71 -29.77
CA MET A 684 54.81 22.42 -28.50
C MET A 684 55.64 21.13 -28.59
#